data_AF-A0AA40A175-F1
#
_entry.id   AF-A0AA40A175-F1
#
_cell.length_a   1.000
_cell.length_b   1.000
_cell.length_c   1.000
_cell.angle_alpha   90.00
_cell.angle_beta   90.00
_cell.angle_gamma   90.00
#
_symmetry.space_group_name_H-M   'P 1'
#
loop_
_entity.id
_entity.type
_entity.pdbx_description
1 polymer ?
#
loop_
_entity_poly.entity_id
_entity_poly.type
_entity_poly.pdbx_seq_one_letter_code
_entity_poly.pdbx_strand_id
1 'polypeptide(L)'
;MSASDFDALGLYTASISTVYRRFAALQVRLGRAMAMLESAGLQRRRLTNINLPSWVPDWTAQGTSPKSISSLRPEPFTASSTAEPYVQLLGHYGSQGLSVRGLIVDTIDTVTHVHSAPLIPNTNQPDFLAFHDRFRSAFDHYVRQGRSRYHHSEAAFATVLIVDDMYTGRNAITYSSPITDIVGTYRAAVTAWRNRTDYRSGFSGQKLDAVQTFQFQAAAAVPGRGFATTTAGYIGLVPPQAQEGDVVAVLFGAAVPYVLRKRPQNEGGGFVLVGDAFVHGLMYGGALEKRDLSPVDVVIHSFWDKYITKTPGKVTTIFPPSLYSSLLPRPSTFTKNDTTASPTTTNFGSSYTAAAEACRAKIARIVRDCRRTNSKFTDPDFDLRGNQWDCLLGLNWRFPPTKGNPAAIENALGTLEQMQVFDGTDCLQLTVPMLRKIMGRKVLDEEQEGNNKIEYDPDPKAVHRVGWIFEDPKFEVDGFSSSDIMQGSNSMDCWWLSAVATICHRRELMDKICVARDEECGVYGFVFYRDGGWVYTVVDDHLFLTNADYEGGGHDPSNAIAYAKARGDYHAIWGGLVGEGVEDLTGGVNSELALEDVLFKEHLWRELVNENGDFVFGLDILDRNGSDKNGLANAHAYALLAAREEVGEDGKVIRLVKIRNPWGERGGDGMGEWTGPWSDGSKEWTPYWLTKLDYRFEDDGVFWMTYSDMLHTFTNLYRTRLFDDKWAVAQEWTNVNLDTRYFNGLEGEYSFLLHFILQKQGAEPGDYLCRVRPQAENFFRANRSINCEIDLEPGIYEVLPKITAERDTSKPAVENIVKFSAQRRPEKLRQVGLSFDLAHAKAFKVEKKEGDGWETEPEDEEEEKASATDTDEETPEGSGEGQDAAGPGEGQQSAQGEEEDDDDEDDDEDHPSPWNAVAVIGLRVYSQDPDLAIKLAEPSSDEEAASVVRGT
;
A
#
# COMPACT_ATOMS: atom_id res chain seq x y z
N MET A 1 -40.97 12.81 3.28
CA MET A 1 -40.62 11.40 3.44
C MET A 1 -41.65 10.78 4.36
N SER A 2 -42.18 9.63 3.97
CA SER A 2 -43.04 8.77 4.79
C SER A 2 -42.20 8.01 5.84
N ALA A 3 -42.84 7.31 6.77
CA ALA A 3 -42.11 6.43 7.70
C ALA A 3 -41.33 5.33 6.95
N SER A 4 -41.93 4.73 5.91
CA SER A 4 -41.28 3.75 5.05
C SER A 4 -40.14 4.31 4.19
N ASP A 5 -40.11 5.62 3.90
CA ASP A 5 -38.95 6.25 3.24
C ASP A 5 -37.74 6.37 4.19
N PHE A 6 -37.96 6.55 5.50
CA PHE A 6 -36.89 6.53 6.50
C PHE A 6 -36.37 5.10 6.72
N ASP A 7 -37.29 4.15 6.83
CA ASP A 7 -36.99 2.72 6.99
C ASP A 7 -36.16 2.19 5.80
N ALA A 8 -36.51 2.59 4.58
CA ALA A 8 -35.77 2.24 3.35
C ALA A 8 -34.34 2.81 3.27
N LEU A 9 -33.99 3.84 4.06
CA LEU A 9 -32.60 4.30 4.21
C LEU A 9 -31.86 3.51 5.30
N GLY A 10 -32.57 3.08 6.33
CA GLY A 10 -32.05 2.35 7.48
C GLY A 10 -31.02 3.15 8.30
N LEU A 11 -30.30 2.45 9.18
CA LEU A 11 -29.38 3.07 10.13
C LEU A 11 -28.16 3.72 9.46
N TYR A 12 -27.78 4.90 9.94
CA TYR A 12 -26.57 5.64 9.53
C TYR A 12 -25.24 4.95 9.94
N THR A 13 -25.30 3.84 10.67
CA THR A 13 -24.17 2.95 10.97
C THR A 13 -23.75 2.09 9.77
N ALA A 14 -24.58 1.99 8.73
CA ALA A 14 -24.26 1.28 7.51
C ALA A 14 -23.14 1.96 6.70
N SER A 15 -22.41 1.18 5.89
CA SER A 15 -21.33 1.70 5.05
C SER A 15 -21.81 2.80 4.09
N ILE A 16 -20.92 3.77 3.78
CA ILE A 16 -21.22 4.91 2.90
C ILE A 16 -21.79 4.44 1.55
N SER A 17 -21.25 3.35 0.98
CA SER A 17 -21.77 2.76 -0.26
C SER A 17 -23.19 2.19 -0.12
N THR A 18 -23.52 1.57 1.01
CA THR A 18 -24.88 1.09 1.30
C THR A 18 -25.86 2.26 1.48
N VAL A 19 -25.48 3.28 2.25
CA VAL A 19 -26.31 4.50 2.44
C VAL A 19 -26.55 5.19 1.09
N TYR A 20 -25.51 5.35 0.27
CA TYR A 20 -25.61 5.98 -1.05
C TYR A 20 -26.48 5.15 -2.00
N ARG A 21 -26.35 3.82 -2.02
CA ARG A 21 -27.20 2.93 -2.83
C ARG A 21 -28.66 2.95 -2.38
N ARG A 22 -28.94 2.91 -1.07
CA ARG A 22 -30.32 3.02 -0.53
C ARG A 22 -30.94 4.37 -0.88
N PHE A 23 -30.19 5.47 -0.70
CA PHE A 23 -30.66 6.81 -1.08
C PHE A 23 -30.88 6.95 -2.60
N ALA A 24 -30.02 6.37 -3.44
CA ALA A 24 -30.21 6.29 -4.89
C ALA A 24 -31.48 5.50 -5.26
N ALA A 25 -31.68 4.32 -4.67
CA ALA A 25 -32.88 3.52 -4.85
C ALA A 25 -34.15 4.26 -4.43
N LEU A 26 -34.09 5.05 -3.34
CA LEU A 26 -35.18 5.94 -2.94
C LEU A 26 -35.43 7.05 -3.99
N GLN A 27 -34.39 7.69 -4.53
CA GLN A 27 -34.60 8.67 -5.61
C GLN A 27 -35.22 8.05 -6.87
N VAL A 28 -34.87 6.80 -7.22
CA VAL A 28 -35.52 6.06 -8.32
C VAL A 28 -37.00 5.80 -8.01
N ARG A 29 -37.34 5.31 -6.81
CA ARG A 29 -38.73 5.12 -6.36
C ARG A 29 -39.55 6.41 -6.37
N LEU A 30 -38.91 7.55 -6.09
CA LEU A 30 -39.51 8.89 -6.16
C LEU A 30 -39.57 9.49 -7.59
N GLY A 31 -39.30 8.70 -8.63
CA GLY A 31 -39.36 9.14 -10.04
C GLY A 31 -38.22 10.05 -10.50
N ARG A 32 -37.14 10.18 -9.70
CA ARG A 32 -36.02 11.11 -9.95
C ARG A 32 -34.81 10.45 -10.61
N ALA A 33 -35.00 9.28 -11.20
CA ALA A 33 -33.93 8.48 -11.80
C ALA A 33 -33.08 9.25 -12.82
N MET A 34 -33.69 10.02 -13.72
CA MET A 34 -32.96 10.74 -14.76
C MET A 34 -32.09 11.87 -14.19
N ALA A 35 -32.62 12.67 -13.28
CA ALA A 35 -31.86 13.71 -12.57
C ALA A 35 -30.70 13.13 -11.73
N MET A 36 -30.88 11.92 -11.19
CA MET A 36 -29.82 11.19 -10.51
C MET A 36 -28.72 10.74 -11.50
N LEU A 37 -29.08 10.22 -12.69
CA LEU A 37 -28.12 9.76 -13.70
C LEU A 37 -27.24 10.89 -14.28
N GLU A 38 -27.70 12.14 -14.30
CA GLU A 38 -26.86 13.31 -14.63
C GLU A 38 -25.68 13.52 -13.66
N SER A 39 -25.85 13.08 -12.41
CA SER A 39 -24.82 13.11 -11.36
C SER A 39 -24.06 11.79 -11.20
N ALA A 40 -24.33 10.78 -12.06
CA ALA A 40 -23.73 9.46 -12.00
C ALA A 40 -22.70 9.23 -13.13
N GLY A 41 -22.23 7.99 -13.27
CA GLY A 41 -21.24 7.56 -14.26
C GLY A 41 -19.79 7.70 -13.79
N LEU A 42 -18.86 7.12 -14.56
CA LEU A 42 -17.43 7.09 -14.22
C LEU A 42 -16.79 8.49 -14.13
N GLN A 43 -17.26 9.45 -14.94
CA GLN A 43 -16.76 10.83 -14.94
C GLN A 43 -17.09 11.63 -13.66
N ARG A 44 -18.04 11.18 -12.85
CA ARG A 44 -18.53 11.86 -11.63
C ARG A 44 -17.90 11.33 -10.34
N ARG A 45 -16.78 10.59 -10.43
CA ARG A 45 -16.19 9.88 -9.28
C ARG A 45 -14.87 10.47 -8.85
N ARG A 46 -14.64 10.55 -7.54
CA ARG A 46 -13.29 10.68 -7.00
C ARG A 46 -12.58 9.31 -7.04
N LEU A 47 -11.25 9.32 -7.13
CA LEU A 47 -10.42 8.10 -7.08
C LEU A 47 -10.29 7.50 -5.67
N THR A 48 -11.14 7.94 -4.73
CA THR A 48 -11.24 7.51 -3.34
C THR A 48 -12.14 6.27 -3.19
N ASN A 49 -11.88 5.43 -2.19
CA ASN A 49 -12.31 4.02 -2.08
C ASN A 49 -13.82 3.76 -1.84
N ILE A 50 -14.75 4.50 -2.46
CA ILE A 50 -16.20 4.26 -2.35
C ILE A 50 -16.69 3.40 -3.53
N ASN A 51 -16.91 2.10 -3.29
CA ASN A 51 -17.50 1.21 -4.30
C ASN A 51 -19.00 1.50 -4.49
N LEU A 52 -19.36 2.12 -5.62
CA LEU A 52 -20.74 2.43 -6.02
C LEU A 52 -21.06 1.85 -7.40
N PRO A 53 -22.27 1.30 -7.66
CA PRO A 53 -22.73 0.95 -9.00
C PRO A 53 -22.69 2.15 -9.96
N SER A 54 -22.52 1.93 -11.27
CA SER A 54 -22.26 3.05 -12.21
C SER A 54 -23.41 4.06 -12.32
N TRP A 55 -24.64 3.62 -12.03
CA TRP A 55 -25.85 4.45 -11.96
C TRP A 55 -26.03 5.23 -10.65
N VAL A 56 -25.26 4.92 -9.59
CA VAL A 56 -25.32 5.61 -8.29
C VAL A 56 -24.34 6.79 -8.29
N PRO A 57 -24.79 8.03 -7.99
CA PRO A 57 -23.91 9.18 -7.83
C PRO A 57 -22.91 9.03 -6.68
N ASP A 58 -21.70 9.54 -6.89
CA ASP A 58 -20.76 9.82 -5.81
C ASP A 58 -21.04 11.24 -5.28
N TRP A 59 -21.89 11.35 -4.26
CA TRP A 59 -22.22 12.64 -3.64
C TRP A 59 -21.01 13.33 -2.99
N THR A 60 -19.89 12.64 -2.74
CA THR A 60 -18.64 13.29 -2.28
C THR A 60 -17.93 14.06 -3.41
N ALA A 61 -18.18 13.71 -4.66
CA ALA A 61 -17.48 14.24 -5.84
C ALA A 61 -18.15 15.47 -6.48
N GLN A 62 -19.21 16.01 -5.87
CA GLN A 62 -19.92 17.18 -6.39
C GLN A 62 -18.99 18.41 -6.52
N GLY A 63 -19.22 19.22 -7.56
CA GLY A 63 -18.40 20.39 -7.91
C GLY A 63 -17.18 20.12 -8.80
N THR A 64 -16.93 18.88 -9.20
CA THR A 64 -15.81 18.51 -10.10
C THR A 64 -16.09 18.81 -11.59
N SER A 65 -15.04 19.15 -12.34
CA SER A 65 -15.05 19.32 -13.80
C SER A 65 -14.95 17.94 -14.50
N PRO A 66 -15.62 17.71 -15.64
CA PRO A 66 -16.44 18.63 -16.45
C PRO A 66 -17.83 18.88 -15.86
N LYS A 67 -18.43 20.07 -16.08
CA LYS A 67 -19.86 20.33 -15.75
C LYS A 67 -20.80 19.46 -16.56
N SER A 68 -22.01 19.16 -16.06
CA SER A 68 -22.97 18.34 -16.83
C SER A 68 -23.50 19.10 -18.04
N ILE A 69 -23.67 18.42 -19.17
CA ILE A 69 -24.16 19.02 -20.42
C ILE A 69 -25.54 19.64 -20.23
N SER A 70 -26.42 19.02 -19.44
CA SER A 70 -27.74 19.58 -19.07
C SER A 70 -27.61 20.93 -18.34
N SER A 71 -26.59 21.07 -17.48
CA SER A 71 -26.33 22.25 -16.64
C SER A 71 -25.56 23.39 -17.33
N LEU A 72 -25.10 23.20 -18.57
CA LEU A 72 -24.35 24.23 -19.32
C LEU A 72 -25.24 25.33 -19.92
N ARG A 73 -26.57 25.17 -19.86
CA ARG A 73 -27.56 26.08 -20.45
C ARG A 73 -28.79 26.24 -19.56
N PRO A 74 -29.53 27.37 -19.62
CA PRO A 74 -30.72 27.58 -18.80
C PRO A 74 -31.90 26.64 -19.11
N GLU A 75 -32.16 26.37 -20.40
CA GLU A 75 -33.22 25.46 -20.84
C GLU A 75 -32.59 24.11 -21.26
N PRO A 76 -32.83 23.01 -20.53
CA PRO A 76 -32.23 21.71 -20.84
C PRO A 76 -32.57 21.22 -22.25
N PHE A 77 -31.69 20.36 -22.78
CA PHE A 77 -31.95 19.63 -24.01
C PHE A 77 -33.08 18.60 -23.83
N THR A 78 -33.63 18.13 -24.95
CA THR A 78 -34.66 17.08 -25.00
C THR A 78 -34.23 15.94 -25.93
N ALA A 79 -33.10 15.30 -25.67
CA ALA A 79 -32.57 14.20 -26.50
C ALA A 79 -33.58 13.05 -26.68
N SER A 80 -34.36 12.74 -25.64
CA SER A 80 -35.46 11.75 -25.68
C SER A 80 -36.80 12.29 -26.18
N SER A 81 -36.89 13.58 -26.55
CA SER A 81 -38.13 14.26 -26.95
C SER A 81 -39.24 14.09 -25.91
N THR A 82 -40.38 13.50 -26.27
CA THR A 82 -41.54 13.21 -25.40
C THR A 82 -41.57 11.78 -24.88
N ALA A 83 -40.49 10.98 -25.04
CA ALA A 83 -40.47 9.61 -24.53
C ALA A 83 -40.29 9.58 -23.01
N GLU A 84 -41.26 9.02 -22.30
CA GLU A 84 -41.27 8.93 -20.84
C GLU A 84 -40.23 7.91 -20.31
N PRO A 85 -39.57 8.20 -19.16
CA PRO A 85 -38.60 7.29 -18.57
C PRO A 85 -39.28 6.03 -18.02
N TYR A 86 -38.92 4.86 -18.56
CA TYR A 86 -39.22 3.57 -17.94
C TYR A 86 -37.97 3.05 -17.22
N VAL A 87 -38.04 2.94 -15.90
CA VAL A 87 -36.90 2.62 -15.03
C VAL A 87 -37.29 1.59 -13.98
N GLN A 88 -36.46 0.56 -13.81
CA GLN A 88 -36.67 -0.51 -12.84
C GLN A 88 -35.37 -0.80 -12.07
N LEU A 89 -35.46 -0.89 -10.74
CA LEU A 89 -34.37 -1.41 -9.90
C LEU A 89 -34.35 -2.93 -9.99
N LEU A 90 -33.17 -3.52 -10.23
CA LEU A 90 -32.98 -4.96 -10.26
C LEU A 90 -32.34 -5.42 -8.95
N GLY A 91 -32.95 -6.42 -8.29
CA GLY A 91 -32.54 -6.89 -6.97
C GLY A 91 -32.80 -5.87 -5.84
N HIS A 92 -32.57 -6.31 -4.60
CA HIS A 92 -32.83 -5.50 -3.40
C HIS A 92 -32.03 -4.20 -3.41
N TYR A 93 -32.73 -3.06 -3.35
CA TYR A 93 -32.16 -1.70 -3.51
C TYR A 93 -31.28 -1.51 -4.77
N GLY A 94 -31.57 -2.21 -5.88
CA GLY A 94 -30.80 -2.10 -7.11
C GLY A 94 -29.44 -2.84 -7.08
N SER A 95 -29.31 -3.86 -6.22
CA SER A 95 -28.09 -4.65 -6.07
C SER A 95 -27.63 -5.36 -7.35
N GLN A 96 -28.54 -5.70 -8.26
CA GLN A 96 -28.23 -6.31 -9.55
C GLN A 96 -28.10 -5.27 -10.67
N GLY A 97 -28.57 -4.04 -10.48
CA GLY A 97 -28.45 -2.93 -11.43
C GLY A 97 -29.67 -2.02 -11.51
N LEU A 98 -29.63 -1.09 -12.46
CA LEU A 98 -30.75 -0.23 -12.85
C LEU A 98 -31.08 -0.47 -14.32
N SER A 99 -32.26 -1.01 -14.62
CA SER A 99 -32.77 -1.08 -15.98
C SER A 99 -33.39 0.25 -16.39
N VAL A 100 -32.99 0.79 -17.54
CA VAL A 100 -33.54 2.03 -18.11
C VAL A 100 -33.84 1.80 -19.58
N ARG A 101 -35.06 2.08 -20.03
CA ARG A 101 -35.42 1.91 -21.44
C ARG A 101 -34.83 3.03 -22.30
N GLY A 102 -34.31 2.70 -23.48
CA GLY A 102 -33.72 3.68 -24.39
C GLY A 102 -33.39 3.12 -25.77
N LEU A 103 -32.70 3.93 -26.58
CA LEU A 103 -32.20 3.58 -27.90
C LEU A 103 -30.67 3.55 -27.87
N ILE A 104 -30.06 2.45 -28.29
CA ILE A 104 -28.63 2.40 -28.61
C ILE A 104 -28.48 2.91 -30.04
N VAL A 105 -27.77 4.02 -30.24
CA VAL A 105 -27.83 4.81 -31.47
C VAL A 105 -26.65 4.57 -32.40
N ASP A 106 -25.45 4.43 -31.85
CA ASP A 106 -24.19 4.26 -32.60
C ASP A 106 -23.05 3.82 -31.66
N THR A 107 -21.90 3.43 -32.23
CA THR A 107 -20.67 3.08 -31.48
C THR A 107 -19.59 4.15 -31.69
N ILE A 108 -18.80 4.46 -30.66
CA ILE A 108 -17.63 5.33 -30.76
C ILE A 108 -16.55 4.63 -31.61
N ASP A 109 -16.16 5.29 -32.69
CA ASP A 109 -15.20 4.81 -33.69
C ASP A 109 -13.78 5.31 -33.40
N THR A 110 -13.64 6.60 -33.10
CA THR A 110 -12.40 7.17 -32.59
C THR A 110 -12.69 8.12 -31.43
N VAL A 111 -11.77 8.19 -30.46
CA VAL A 111 -11.85 9.19 -29.39
C VAL A 111 -10.50 9.84 -29.12
N THR A 112 -10.48 11.16 -29.04
CA THR A 112 -9.30 11.95 -28.65
C THR A 112 -9.47 12.49 -27.25
N HIS A 113 -8.63 12.03 -26.31
CA HIS A 113 -8.62 12.51 -24.93
C HIS A 113 -7.67 13.69 -24.74
N VAL A 114 -8.17 14.76 -24.11
CA VAL A 114 -7.37 15.85 -23.55
C VAL A 114 -7.88 16.12 -22.14
N HIS A 115 -7.31 15.42 -21.16
CA HIS A 115 -7.76 15.47 -19.76
C HIS A 115 -7.64 16.87 -19.13
N SER A 116 -6.65 17.65 -19.56
CA SER A 116 -6.46 19.06 -19.19
C SER A 116 -5.67 19.75 -20.29
N ALA A 117 -5.98 21.02 -20.56
CA ALA A 117 -5.09 21.89 -21.31
C ALA A 117 -3.91 22.33 -20.42
N PRO A 118 -2.67 22.43 -20.96
CA PRO A 118 -1.54 22.95 -20.19
C PRO A 118 -1.81 24.39 -19.75
N LEU A 119 -1.28 24.79 -18.60
CA LEU A 119 -1.44 26.17 -18.14
C LEU A 119 -0.52 27.09 -18.94
N ILE A 120 -1.08 28.20 -19.41
CA ILE A 120 -0.32 29.30 -20.00
C ILE A 120 0.60 29.89 -18.91
N PRO A 121 1.92 30.00 -19.16
CA PRO A 121 2.84 30.57 -18.19
C PRO A 121 2.41 31.95 -17.71
N ASN A 122 2.56 32.19 -16.41
CA ASN A 122 2.26 33.45 -15.72
C ASN A 122 0.78 33.87 -15.66
N THR A 123 -0.19 33.04 -16.08
CA THR A 123 -1.62 33.38 -15.97
C THR A 123 -2.46 32.33 -15.23
N ASN A 124 -1.93 31.13 -14.99
CA ASN A 124 -2.67 29.95 -14.49
C ASN A 124 -3.96 29.65 -15.30
N GLN A 125 -4.02 30.06 -16.58
CA GLN A 125 -5.16 29.79 -17.46
C GLN A 125 -4.91 28.58 -18.36
N PRO A 126 -5.91 27.70 -18.60
CA PRO A 126 -5.78 26.59 -19.53
C PRO A 126 -5.62 27.06 -20.99
N ASP A 127 -4.63 26.53 -21.71
CA ASP A 127 -4.44 26.77 -23.14
C ASP A 127 -5.48 26.01 -23.98
N PHE A 128 -6.63 26.66 -24.21
CA PHE A 128 -7.70 26.12 -25.06
C PHE A 128 -7.25 25.84 -26.49
N LEU A 129 -6.23 26.52 -27.04
CA LEU A 129 -5.80 26.30 -28.42
C LEU A 129 -5.09 24.95 -28.59
N ALA A 130 -4.29 24.54 -27.61
CA ALA A 130 -3.64 23.23 -27.60
C ALA A 130 -4.68 22.07 -27.61
N PHE A 131 -5.79 22.25 -26.91
CA PHE A 131 -6.94 21.35 -26.96
C PHE A 131 -7.62 21.38 -28.34
N HIS A 132 -7.98 22.59 -28.78
CA HIS A 132 -8.73 22.86 -30.01
C HIS A 132 -8.04 22.30 -31.25
N ASP A 133 -6.76 22.62 -31.45
CA ASP A 133 -6.04 22.27 -32.68
C ASP A 133 -5.84 20.74 -32.80
N ARG A 134 -5.71 20.03 -31.68
CA ARG A 134 -5.67 18.56 -31.63
C ARG A 134 -7.01 17.93 -32.07
N PHE A 135 -8.12 18.42 -31.53
CA PHE A 135 -9.46 17.94 -31.90
C PHE A 135 -9.82 18.30 -33.34
N ARG A 136 -9.46 19.50 -33.78
CA ARG A 136 -9.68 19.98 -35.14
C ARG A 136 -8.93 19.10 -36.15
N SER A 137 -7.67 18.79 -35.87
CA SER A 137 -6.86 17.89 -36.70
C SER A 137 -7.46 16.49 -36.82
N ALA A 138 -7.92 15.91 -35.71
CA ALA A 138 -8.58 14.60 -35.69
C ALA A 138 -9.87 14.61 -36.52
N PHE A 139 -10.72 15.62 -36.36
CA PHE A 139 -11.96 15.71 -37.14
C PHE A 139 -11.70 15.97 -38.63
N ASP A 140 -10.74 16.84 -38.99
CA ASP A 140 -10.37 17.06 -40.38
C ASP A 140 -9.78 15.80 -41.03
N HIS A 141 -9.10 14.93 -40.29
CA HIS A 141 -8.69 13.61 -40.77
C HIS A 141 -9.91 12.72 -41.06
N TYR A 142 -10.86 12.63 -40.14
CA TYR A 142 -12.10 11.87 -40.29
C TYR A 142 -12.97 12.35 -41.48
N VAL A 143 -13.03 13.67 -41.70
CA VAL A 143 -13.73 14.27 -42.85
C VAL A 143 -13.03 13.91 -44.16
N ARG A 144 -11.69 13.93 -44.23
CA ARG A 144 -10.92 13.54 -45.43
C ARG A 144 -11.12 12.06 -45.81
N GLN A 145 -11.40 11.20 -44.85
CA GLN A 145 -11.76 9.79 -45.09
C GLN A 145 -13.18 9.60 -45.64
N GLY A 146 -13.98 10.67 -45.79
CA GLY A 146 -15.37 10.59 -46.27
C GLY A 146 -16.38 10.04 -45.25
N ARG A 147 -15.99 9.92 -43.97
CA ARG A 147 -16.79 9.27 -42.91
C ARG A 147 -17.75 10.21 -42.18
N SER A 148 -17.59 11.53 -42.33
CA SER A 148 -18.45 12.56 -41.71
C SER A 148 -19.86 12.57 -42.31
N ARG A 149 -20.90 12.53 -41.47
CA ARG A 149 -22.30 12.78 -41.90
C ARG A 149 -22.54 14.24 -42.33
N TYR A 150 -21.70 15.18 -41.89
CA TYR A 150 -21.94 16.62 -42.07
C TYR A 150 -21.22 17.16 -43.30
N HIS A 151 -21.98 17.79 -44.22
CA HIS A 151 -21.44 18.47 -45.41
C HIS A 151 -20.66 19.75 -45.08
N HIS A 152 -20.96 20.41 -43.95
CA HIS A 152 -20.30 21.62 -43.48
C HIS A 152 -19.51 21.33 -42.20
N SER A 153 -18.34 20.70 -42.34
CA SER A 153 -17.51 20.26 -41.20
C SER A 153 -17.09 21.40 -40.26
N GLU A 154 -16.83 22.60 -40.76
CA GLU A 154 -16.50 23.74 -39.91
C GLU A 154 -17.67 24.17 -39.02
N ALA A 155 -18.89 24.21 -39.57
CA ALA A 155 -20.11 24.52 -38.82
C ALA A 155 -20.40 23.42 -37.77
N ALA A 156 -20.34 22.15 -38.17
CA ALA A 156 -20.58 21.02 -37.27
C ALA A 156 -19.58 21.01 -36.09
N PHE A 157 -18.29 21.26 -36.36
CA PHE A 157 -17.27 21.36 -35.31
C PHE A 157 -17.50 22.56 -34.38
N ALA A 158 -17.83 23.73 -34.92
CA ALA A 158 -18.18 24.90 -34.12
C ALA A 158 -19.40 24.65 -33.22
N THR A 159 -20.42 23.95 -33.73
CA THR A 159 -21.61 23.54 -32.94
C THR A 159 -21.25 22.65 -31.76
N VAL A 160 -20.32 21.69 -31.94
CA VAL A 160 -19.84 20.82 -30.85
C VAL A 160 -19.15 21.61 -29.74
N LEU A 161 -18.34 22.62 -30.07
CA LEU A 161 -17.62 23.42 -29.07
C LEU A 161 -18.54 24.23 -28.16
N ILE A 162 -19.70 24.67 -28.66
CA ILE A 162 -20.71 25.42 -27.87
C ILE A 162 -21.91 24.58 -27.45
N VAL A 163 -21.84 23.25 -27.63
CA VAL A 163 -22.92 22.28 -27.36
C VAL A 163 -24.27 22.67 -27.99
N ASP A 164 -24.28 23.27 -29.18
CA ASP A 164 -25.52 23.75 -29.84
C ASP A 164 -26.35 24.72 -28.96
N ASP A 165 -25.67 25.63 -28.25
CA ASP A 165 -26.31 26.80 -27.65
C ASP A 165 -25.80 28.11 -28.26
N MET A 166 -26.69 28.74 -29.04
CA MET A 166 -26.47 30.04 -29.68
C MET A 166 -26.86 31.22 -28.77
N TYR A 167 -27.24 30.98 -27.50
CA TYR A 167 -27.73 31.98 -26.54
C TYR A 167 -28.94 32.78 -27.03
N THR A 168 -29.86 32.09 -27.72
CA THR A 168 -31.10 32.66 -28.25
C THR A 168 -32.34 32.19 -27.47
N GLY A 169 -33.43 32.96 -27.55
CA GLY A 169 -34.70 32.59 -26.92
C GLY A 169 -34.59 32.45 -25.41
N ARG A 170 -35.05 31.32 -24.85
CA ARG A 170 -35.00 31.03 -23.40
C ARG A 170 -33.58 30.80 -22.85
N ASN A 171 -32.59 30.57 -23.71
CA ASN A 171 -31.18 30.44 -23.31
C ASN A 171 -30.41 31.77 -23.40
N ALA A 172 -31.05 32.87 -23.81
CA ALA A 172 -30.43 34.18 -23.77
C ALA A 172 -30.21 34.62 -22.31
N ILE A 173 -28.95 34.89 -21.94
CA ILE A 173 -28.57 35.35 -20.59
C ILE A 173 -28.21 36.83 -20.61
N THR A 174 -28.52 37.55 -19.53
CA THR A 174 -28.52 39.02 -19.47
C THR A 174 -27.18 39.67 -19.85
N TYR A 175 -26.08 38.97 -19.60
CA TYR A 175 -24.71 39.44 -19.79
C TYR A 175 -24.01 38.88 -21.05
N SER A 176 -24.70 38.13 -21.94
CA SER A 176 -24.10 37.63 -23.19
C SER A 176 -24.92 38.01 -24.43
N SER A 177 -24.26 38.09 -25.58
CA SER A 177 -24.91 38.43 -26.86
C SER A 177 -25.14 37.16 -27.69
N PRO A 178 -26.32 37.02 -28.33
CA PRO A 178 -26.64 35.83 -29.11
C PRO A 178 -25.66 35.67 -30.29
N ILE A 179 -25.31 34.42 -30.56
CA ILE A 179 -24.51 34.04 -31.72
C ILE A 179 -25.48 33.93 -32.92
N THR A 180 -25.18 34.64 -34.01
CA THR A 180 -26.04 34.67 -35.21
C THR A 180 -25.38 34.08 -36.46
N ASP A 181 -24.05 34.12 -36.53
CA ASP A 181 -23.22 33.40 -37.50
C ASP A 181 -22.22 32.55 -36.73
N ILE A 182 -22.48 31.24 -36.64
CA ILE A 182 -21.64 30.31 -35.88
C ILE A 182 -20.24 30.16 -36.50
N VAL A 183 -20.11 30.18 -37.83
CA VAL A 183 -18.82 29.96 -38.51
C VAL A 183 -17.96 31.22 -38.45
N GLY A 184 -18.54 32.39 -38.72
CA GLY A 184 -17.84 33.67 -38.58
C GLY A 184 -17.41 33.92 -37.14
N THR A 185 -18.29 33.64 -36.17
CA THR A 185 -18.00 33.83 -34.73
C THR A 185 -16.93 32.85 -34.24
N TYR A 186 -16.97 31.58 -34.64
CA TYR A 186 -15.92 30.60 -34.36
C TYR A 186 -14.55 31.02 -34.91
N ARG A 187 -14.47 31.45 -36.18
CA ARG A 187 -13.22 31.96 -36.78
C ARG A 187 -12.67 33.18 -36.06
N ALA A 188 -13.56 34.10 -35.65
CA ALA A 188 -13.18 35.26 -34.84
C ALA A 188 -12.69 34.85 -33.44
N ALA A 189 -13.33 33.87 -32.79
CA ALA A 189 -12.94 33.35 -31.47
C ALA A 189 -11.56 32.67 -31.50
N VAL A 190 -11.29 31.82 -32.51
CA VAL A 190 -9.97 31.22 -32.74
C VAL A 190 -8.90 32.29 -32.97
N THR A 191 -9.23 33.35 -33.72
CA THR A 191 -8.32 34.49 -33.94
C THR A 191 -8.06 35.27 -32.65
N ALA A 192 -9.09 35.55 -31.85
CA ALA A 192 -8.98 36.26 -30.57
C ALA A 192 -8.17 35.46 -29.52
N TRP A 193 -8.38 34.14 -29.43
CA TRP A 193 -7.54 33.26 -28.60
C TRP A 193 -6.08 33.26 -29.05
N ARG A 194 -5.81 33.16 -30.36
CA ARG A 194 -4.43 33.20 -30.91
C ARG A 194 -3.73 34.53 -30.62
N ASN A 195 -4.49 35.63 -30.61
CA ASN A 195 -4.02 36.96 -30.22
C ASN A 195 -4.00 37.19 -28.70
N ARG A 196 -4.23 36.15 -27.87
CA ARG A 196 -4.28 36.22 -26.39
C ARG A 196 -5.22 37.30 -25.85
N THR A 197 -6.33 37.56 -26.54
CA THR A 197 -7.35 38.52 -26.08
C THR A 197 -8.20 37.85 -24.99
N ASP A 198 -8.13 38.37 -23.75
CA ASP A 198 -8.86 37.80 -22.62
C ASP A 198 -10.36 38.14 -22.70
N TYR A 199 -11.18 37.13 -22.99
CA TYR A 199 -12.65 37.23 -23.00
C TYR A 199 -13.22 37.63 -21.63
N ARG A 200 -12.47 37.46 -20.54
CA ARG A 200 -12.90 37.82 -19.18
C ARG A 200 -12.81 39.30 -18.87
N SER A 201 -12.11 40.09 -19.69
CA SER A 201 -12.06 41.56 -19.55
C SER A 201 -13.46 42.21 -19.55
N GLY A 202 -14.44 41.57 -20.21
CA GLY A 202 -15.85 41.99 -20.22
C GLY A 202 -16.62 41.82 -18.90
N PHE A 203 -16.15 40.98 -17.95
CA PHE A 203 -16.84 40.78 -16.65
C PHE A 203 -16.83 42.02 -15.74
N SER A 204 -16.20 43.11 -16.16
CA SER A 204 -16.23 44.45 -15.54
C SER A 204 -17.60 45.17 -15.68
N GLY A 205 -18.71 44.42 -15.71
CA GLY A 205 -20.07 44.95 -15.84
C GLY A 205 -20.53 45.23 -17.28
N GLN A 206 -19.76 44.83 -18.29
CA GLN A 206 -20.15 44.95 -19.70
C GLN A 206 -20.77 43.65 -20.20
N LYS A 207 -21.63 43.77 -21.22
CA LYS A 207 -22.25 42.61 -21.89
C LYS A 207 -21.25 42.00 -22.86
N LEU A 208 -21.01 40.68 -22.76
CA LEU A 208 -20.14 39.95 -23.67
C LEU A 208 -20.66 40.06 -25.12
N ASP A 209 -19.77 40.31 -26.07
CA ASP A 209 -20.10 40.20 -27.51
C ASP A 209 -20.25 38.73 -27.94
N ALA A 210 -20.67 38.47 -29.19
CA ALA A 210 -20.89 37.11 -29.68
C ALA A 210 -19.60 36.25 -29.68
N VAL A 211 -18.44 36.86 -29.90
CA VAL A 211 -17.13 36.17 -29.92
C VAL A 211 -16.73 35.79 -28.50
N GLN A 212 -16.80 36.73 -27.55
CA GLN A 212 -16.57 36.48 -26.13
C GLN A 212 -17.57 35.45 -25.57
N THR A 213 -18.81 35.47 -26.04
CA THR A 213 -19.87 34.50 -25.67
C THR A 213 -19.52 33.09 -26.17
N PHE A 214 -19.07 32.95 -27.41
CA PHE A 214 -18.55 31.68 -27.95
C PHE A 214 -17.33 31.19 -27.14
N GLN A 215 -16.37 32.08 -26.86
CA GLN A 215 -15.18 31.75 -26.09
C GLN A 215 -15.50 31.29 -24.66
N PHE A 216 -16.46 31.95 -23.99
CA PHE A 216 -16.93 31.59 -22.67
C PHE A 216 -17.57 30.19 -22.66
N GLN A 217 -18.50 29.92 -23.59
CA GLN A 217 -19.20 28.63 -23.64
C GLN A 217 -18.25 27.47 -23.98
N ALA A 218 -17.38 27.66 -24.97
CA ALA A 218 -16.36 26.67 -25.30
C ALA A 218 -15.42 26.41 -24.09
N ALA A 219 -14.97 27.45 -23.41
CA ALA A 219 -14.15 27.30 -22.20
C ALA A 219 -14.89 26.64 -21.02
N ALA A 220 -16.23 26.60 -21.02
CA ALA A 220 -17.05 25.96 -19.99
C ALA A 220 -17.46 24.51 -20.34
N ALA A 221 -17.76 24.24 -21.61
CA ALA A 221 -18.29 22.96 -22.08
C ALA A 221 -17.21 21.90 -22.34
N VAL A 222 -16.04 22.36 -22.79
CA VAL A 222 -15.04 21.54 -23.48
C VAL A 222 -13.94 20.96 -22.57
N PRO A 223 -13.37 21.69 -21.58
CA PRO A 223 -12.29 21.17 -20.75
C PRO A 223 -12.69 19.93 -19.93
N GLY A 224 -11.83 18.91 -19.92
CA GLY A 224 -12.08 17.66 -19.21
C GLY A 224 -13.02 16.69 -19.92
N ARG A 225 -13.36 16.92 -21.20
CA ARG A 225 -14.11 15.99 -22.06
C ARG A 225 -13.24 15.44 -23.19
N GLY A 226 -13.58 14.26 -23.69
CA GLY A 226 -13.04 13.72 -24.94
C GLY A 226 -13.85 14.23 -26.14
N PHE A 227 -13.27 14.17 -27.35
CA PHE A 227 -14.02 14.29 -28.60
C PHE A 227 -14.09 12.94 -29.28
N ALA A 228 -15.30 12.53 -29.64
CA ALA A 228 -15.55 11.26 -30.32
C ALA A 228 -16.12 11.49 -31.72
N THR A 229 -15.70 10.63 -32.64
CA THR A 229 -16.46 10.32 -33.86
C THR A 229 -17.09 8.93 -33.70
N THR A 230 -18.22 8.69 -34.37
CA THR A 230 -18.96 7.42 -34.27
C THR A 230 -18.94 6.63 -35.58
N THR A 231 -19.28 5.34 -35.53
CA THR A 231 -19.24 4.46 -36.72
C THR A 231 -20.17 4.93 -37.84
N ALA A 232 -21.33 5.52 -37.53
CA ALA A 232 -22.22 6.08 -38.54
C ALA A 232 -21.91 7.53 -38.92
N GLY A 233 -20.86 8.19 -38.40
CA GLY A 233 -20.46 9.53 -38.84
C GLY A 233 -20.91 10.72 -38.00
N TYR A 234 -21.35 10.52 -36.74
CA TYR A 234 -21.63 11.61 -35.80
C TYR A 234 -20.35 12.14 -35.15
N ILE A 235 -20.45 13.33 -34.55
CA ILE A 235 -19.41 13.94 -33.72
C ILE A 235 -19.98 14.42 -32.38
N GLY A 236 -19.16 14.40 -31.33
CA GLY A 236 -19.61 14.83 -30.01
C GLY A 236 -18.50 15.07 -28.97
N LEU A 237 -18.90 15.72 -27.87
CA LEU A 237 -18.13 15.77 -26.62
C LEU A 237 -18.59 14.63 -25.72
N VAL A 238 -17.65 13.78 -25.30
CA VAL A 238 -17.90 12.57 -24.51
C VAL A 238 -17.20 12.64 -23.15
N PRO A 239 -17.60 11.80 -22.17
CA PRO A 239 -16.92 11.68 -20.88
C PRO A 239 -15.40 11.45 -21.02
N PRO A 240 -14.56 11.93 -20.07
CA PRO A 240 -13.12 11.75 -20.14
C PRO A 240 -12.65 10.28 -20.10
N GLN A 241 -13.50 9.34 -19.66
CA GLN A 241 -13.25 7.89 -19.62
C GLN A 241 -13.88 7.10 -20.78
N ALA A 242 -14.52 7.75 -21.76
CA ALA A 242 -15.05 7.07 -22.95
C ALA A 242 -13.91 6.36 -23.72
N GLN A 243 -14.21 5.31 -24.47
CA GLN A 243 -13.22 4.62 -25.31
C GLN A 243 -13.82 4.17 -26.65
N GLU A 244 -12.96 3.79 -27.60
CA GLU A 244 -13.39 3.16 -28.85
C GLU A 244 -14.14 1.86 -28.55
N GLY A 245 -15.29 1.65 -29.20
CA GLY A 245 -16.20 0.54 -28.91
C GLY A 245 -17.25 0.80 -27.81
N ASP A 246 -17.18 1.91 -27.06
CA ASP A 246 -18.32 2.33 -26.22
C ASP A 246 -19.51 2.76 -27.10
N VAL A 247 -20.73 2.56 -26.62
CA VAL A 247 -21.95 2.90 -27.37
C VAL A 247 -22.57 4.21 -26.90
N VAL A 248 -23.10 4.98 -27.83
CA VAL A 248 -23.90 6.18 -27.59
C VAL A 248 -25.37 5.78 -27.50
N ALA A 249 -26.02 6.08 -26.40
CA ALA A 249 -27.43 5.77 -26.18
C ALA A 249 -28.25 7.01 -25.77
N VAL A 250 -29.52 7.02 -26.16
CA VAL A 250 -30.53 7.97 -25.68
C VAL A 250 -31.49 7.22 -24.78
N LEU A 251 -31.34 7.41 -23.47
CA LEU A 251 -32.26 6.87 -22.46
C LEU A 251 -33.55 7.71 -22.47
N PHE A 252 -34.72 7.07 -22.30
CA PHE A 252 -35.98 7.80 -22.28
C PHE A 252 -36.11 8.66 -21.02
N GLY A 253 -36.73 9.83 -21.15
CA GLY A 253 -36.69 10.89 -20.15
C GLY A 253 -35.34 11.62 -19.99
N ALA A 254 -34.29 11.25 -20.74
CA ALA A 254 -33.01 11.96 -20.68
C ALA A 254 -33.03 13.29 -21.43
N ALA A 255 -32.43 14.31 -20.83
CA ALA A 255 -32.12 15.56 -21.50
C ALA A 255 -31.06 15.38 -22.60
N VAL A 256 -30.06 14.53 -22.36
CA VAL A 256 -28.84 14.39 -23.19
C VAL A 256 -28.52 12.92 -23.50
N PRO A 257 -27.78 12.61 -24.58
CA PRO A 257 -27.21 11.28 -24.79
C PRO A 257 -26.24 10.87 -23.67
N TYR A 258 -26.11 9.56 -23.46
CA TYR A 258 -25.15 8.95 -22.53
C TYR A 258 -24.19 8.01 -23.27
N VAL A 259 -22.96 7.92 -22.78
CA VAL A 259 -21.97 6.92 -23.23
C VAL A 259 -22.02 5.73 -22.29
N LEU A 260 -22.16 4.54 -22.86
CA LEU A 260 -22.29 3.28 -22.16
C LEU A 260 -21.23 2.29 -22.64
N ARG A 261 -20.57 1.61 -21.71
CA ARG A 261 -19.64 0.52 -22.02
C ARG A 261 -20.36 -0.82 -21.95
N LYS A 262 -20.36 -1.58 -23.05
CA LYS A 262 -20.96 -2.92 -23.09
C LYS A 262 -20.10 -3.90 -22.27
N ARG A 263 -20.73 -4.74 -21.44
CA ARG A 263 -20.05 -5.81 -20.69
C ARG A 263 -20.07 -7.13 -21.49
N PRO A 264 -19.05 -7.98 -21.33
CA PRO A 264 -19.06 -9.35 -21.87
C PRO A 264 -20.24 -10.18 -21.33
N GLN A 265 -20.81 -11.08 -22.15
CA GLN A 265 -21.97 -11.90 -21.75
C GLN A 265 -21.63 -12.89 -20.62
N ASN A 266 -20.41 -13.41 -20.58
CA ASN A 266 -19.89 -14.25 -19.50
C ASN A 266 -19.67 -13.51 -18.17
N GLU A 267 -19.99 -12.20 -18.09
CA GLU A 267 -19.93 -11.39 -16.86
C GLU A 267 -21.33 -10.93 -16.39
N GLY A 268 -22.40 -11.54 -16.91
CA GLY A 268 -23.79 -11.16 -16.67
C GLY A 268 -24.35 -10.13 -17.65
N GLY A 269 -23.54 -9.67 -18.62
CA GLY A 269 -23.96 -8.77 -19.68
C GLY A 269 -24.31 -7.34 -19.22
N GLY A 270 -25.17 -6.69 -19.99
CA GLY A 270 -25.58 -5.29 -19.81
C GLY A 270 -24.47 -4.26 -20.01
N PHE A 271 -24.59 -3.13 -19.31
CA PHE A 271 -23.82 -1.92 -19.57
C PHE A 271 -23.28 -1.26 -18.30
N VAL A 272 -22.27 -0.40 -18.49
CA VAL A 272 -21.70 0.49 -17.48
C VAL A 272 -21.91 1.93 -17.94
N LEU A 273 -22.44 2.78 -17.06
CA LEU A 273 -22.59 4.21 -17.34
C LEU A 273 -21.23 4.92 -17.28
N VAL A 274 -20.72 5.38 -18.43
CA VAL A 274 -19.47 6.15 -18.49
C VAL A 274 -19.74 7.62 -18.14
N GLY A 275 -20.83 8.19 -18.67
CA GLY A 275 -21.28 9.55 -18.35
C GLY A 275 -22.14 10.20 -19.44
N ASP A 276 -22.43 11.48 -19.25
CA ASP A 276 -23.21 12.31 -20.19
C ASP A 276 -22.38 12.78 -21.39
N ALA A 277 -23.03 12.94 -22.54
CA ALA A 277 -22.40 13.40 -23.77
C ALA A 277 -23.26 14.45 -24.49
N PHE A 278 -22.59 15.27 -25.29
CA PHE A 278 -23.22 16.06 -26.34
C PHE A 278 -22.89 15.40 -27.68
N VAL A 279 -23.88 15.03 -28.49
CA VAL A 279 -23.65 14.47 -29.83
C VAL A 279 -24.51 15.23 -30.84
N HIS A 280 -23.86 15.87 -31.81
CA HIS A 280 -24.51 16.81 -32.72
C HIS A 280 -25.51 16.08 -33.63
N GLY A 281 -26.78 16.49 -33.60
CA GLY A 281 -27.86 15.82 -34.34
C GLY A 281 -28.50 14.63 -33.63
N LEU A 282 -28.10 14.29 -32.39
CA LEU A 282 -28.85 13.39 -31.50
C LEU A 282 -29.57 14.14 -30.35
N MET A 283 -29.34 15.44 -30.22
CA MET A 283 -30.13 16.31 -29.34
C MET A 283 -31.55 16.50 -29.92
N TYR A 284 -32.49 16.94 -29.07
CA TYR A 284 -33.85 17.32 -29.49
C TYR A 284 -34.68 16.22 -30.20
N GLY A 285 -34.46 14.95 -29.85
CA GLY A 285 -35.24 13.83 -30.41
C GLY A 285 -34.70 13.20 -31.69
N GLY A 286 -33.57 13.68 -32.24
CA GLY A 286 -33.00 13.18 -33.51
C GLY A 286 -32.66 11.67 -33.53
N ALA A 287 -32.57 11.01 -32.37
CA ALA A 287 -32.47 9.56 -32.27
C ALA A 287 -33.81 8.82 -32.49
N LEU A 288 -34.95 9.43 -32.15
CA LEU A 288 -36.29 8.84 -32.24
C LEU A 288 -36.89 8.95 -33.66
N GLU A 289 -36.37 9.84 -34.49
CA GLU A 289 -36.77 9.97 -35.91
C GLU A 289 -36.29 8.79 -36.78
N LYS A 290 -35.36 7.99 -36.26
CA LYS A 290 -34.79 6.80 -36.91
C LYS A 290 -35.73 5.60 -36.78
N ARG A 291 -36.17 5.07 -37.93
CA ARG A 291 -37.08 3.91 -38.00
C ARG A 291 -36.38 2.56 -37.81
N ASP A 292 -35.06 2.55 -37.89
CA ASP A 292 -34.15 1.42 -37.78
C ASP A 292 -33.71 1.12 -36.34
N LEU A 293 -34.04 1.98 -35.37
CA LEU A 293 -33.72 1.77 -33.96
C LEU A 293 -34.94 1.28 -33.16
N SER A 294 -34.82 0.08 -32.57
CA SER A 294 -35.81 -0.46 -31.62
C SER A 294 -35.47 -0.10 -30.17
N PRO A 295 -36.44 0.28 -29.33
CA PRO A 295 -36.21 0.48 -27.89
C PRO A 295 -35.74 -0.80 -27.20
N VAL A 296 -34.68 -0.70 -26.41
CA VAL A 296 -34.11 -1.78 -25.59
C VAL A 296 -34.04 -1.37 -24.13
N ASP A 297 -34.06 -2.37 -23.24
CA ASP A 297 -33.84 -2.15 -21.81
C ASP A 297 -32.33 -2.18 -21.53
N VAL A 298 -31.78 -1.00 -21.22
CA VAL A 298 -30.37 -0.82 -20.90
C VAL A 298 -30.19 -1.12 -19.42
N VAL A 299 -29.71 -2.32 -19.11
CA VAL A 299 -29.35 -2.68 -17.74
C VAL A 299 -27.98 -2.10 -17.40
N ILE A 300 -27.99 -1.05 -16.58
CA ILE A 300 -26.79 -0.39 -16.04
C ILE A 300 -26.38 -1.13 -14.76
N HIS A 301 -25.34 -1.95 -14.85
CA HIS A 301 -24.88 -2.78 -13.74
C HIS A 301 -23.94 -2.05 -12.79
N SER A 302 -23.64 -2.73 -11.67
CA SER A 302 -22.42 -2.50 -10.93
C SER A 302 -21.21 -2.62 -11.86
N PHE A 303 -20.46 -1.52 -12.02
CA PHE A 303 -19.22 -1.51 -12.79
C PHE A 303 -18.14 -2.38 -12.15
N TRP A 304 -18.21 -2.51 -10.84
CA TRP A 304 -17.11 -3.00 -10.04
C TRP A 304 -17.21 -4.49 -9.71
N ASP A 305 -18.31 -5.21 -9.96
CA ASP A 305 -18.43 -6.62 -9.51
C ASP A 305 -17.37 -7.60 -10.08
N LYS A 306 -16.57 -7.18 -11.07
CA LYS A 306 -15.38 -7.90 -11.56
C LYS A 306 -14.03 -7.26 -11.22
N TYR A 307 -13.99 -5.96 -10.90
CA TYR A 307 -12.76 -5.22 -10.52
C TYR A 307 -12.70 -4.87 -9.02
N ILE A 308 -13.77 -5.19 -8.29
CA ILE A 308 -13.90 -5.27 -6.85
C ILE A 308 -14.62 -6.59 -6.62
N THR A 309 -13.83 -7.57 -6.22
CA THR A 309 -14.30 -8.82 -5.63
C THR A 309 -15.36 -8.54 -4.56
N LYS A 310 -16.39 -9.40 -4.44
CA LYS A 310 -17.54 -9.17 -3.51
C LYS A 310 -17.11 -8.99 -2.04
N THR A 311 -15.95 -9.53 -1.68
CA THR A 311 -15.07 -9.10 -0.59
C THR A 311 -13.96 -8.23 -1.19
N PRO A 312 -13.72 -6.96 -0.80
CA PRO A 312 -12.63 -6.19 -1.38
C PRO A 312 -11.28 -6.85 -1.02
N GLY A 313 -10.66 -7.52 -1.99
CA GLY A 313 -9.33 -8.07 -1.82
C GLY A 313 -8.36 -6.91 -1.62
N LYS A 314 -7.68 -6.86 -0.48
CA LYS A 314 -6.55 -5.94 -0.29
C LYS A 314 -5.58 -6.07 -1.46
N VAL A 315 -4.88 -4.98 -1.77
CA VAL A 315 -3.65 -5.06 -2.57
C VAL A 315 -2.68 -5.99 -1.83
N THR A 316 -2.59 -7.23 -2.31
CA THR A 316 -1.61 -8.24 -1.89
C THR A 316 -0.53 -8.46 -2.97
N THR A 317 -0.67 -7.79 -4.11
CA THR A 317 0.29 -7.74 -5.21
C THR A 317 0.28 -6.35 -5.84
N ILE A 318 1.43 -5.68 -5.86
CA ILE A 318 1.74 -4.42 -6.55
C ILE A 318 2.03 -4.69 -8.02
N PHE A 319 2.70 -5.82 -8.31
CA PHE A 319 3.10 -6.22 -9.65
C PHE A 319 2.42 -7.53 -10.08
N PRO A 320 2.17 -7.74 -11.38
CA PRO A 320 1.70 -9.02 -11.90
C PRO A 320 2.66 -10.17 -11.54
N PRO A 321 2.17 -11.31 -10.98
CA PRO A 321 3.02 -12.44 -10.57
C PRO A 321 3.92 -13.01 -11.67
N SER A 322 3.58 -12.81 -12.95
CA SER A 322 4.43 -13.19 -14.08
C SER A 322 5.81 -12.53 -14.06
N LEU A 323 5.92 -11.28 -13.56
CA LEU A 323 7.17 -10.51 -13.55
C LEU A 323 8.23 -11.04 -12.56
N TYR A 324 7.83 -11.77 -11.53
CA TYR A 324 8.70 -12.33 -10.49
C TYR A 324 8.45 -13.83 -10.28
N SER A 325 7.80 -14.49 -11.23
CA SER A 325 7.50 -15.95 -11.23
C SER A 325 8.73 -16.85 -11.07
N SER A 326 9.92 -16.36 -11.44
CA SER A 326 11.20 -17.05 -11.22
C SER A 326 11.83 -16.83 -9.84
N LEU A 327 11.33 -15.88 -9.07
CA LEU A 327 11.75 -15.56 -7.69
C LEU A 327 10.78 -16.14 -6.65
N LEU A 328 9.54 -16.45 -7.06
CA LEU A 328 8.61 -17.25 -6.27
C LEU A 328 9.10 -18.70 -6.17
N PRO A 329 8.84 -19.40 -5.05
CA PRO A 329 9.04 -20.85 -4.97
C PRO A 329 8.26 -21.55 -6.10
N ARG A 330 8.96 -22.38 -6.90
CA ARG A 330 8.30 -23.16 -7.95
C ARG A 330 7.30 -24.14 -7.31
N PRO A 331 6.06 -24.29 -7.82
CA PRO A 331 5.08 -25.27 -7.34
C PRO A 331 5.46 -26.76 -7.57
N SER A 332 6.74 -27.10 -7.66
CA SER A 332 7.26 -28.37 -8.17
C SER A 332 8.20 -29.09 -7.19
N THR A 333 7.73 -29.31 -5.96
CA THR A 333 8.25 -30.37 -5.06
C THR A 333 7.14 -31.13 -4.33
N PHE A 334 5.92 -30.58 -4.21
CA PHE A 334 4.74 -31.33 -3.78
C PHE A 334 4.14 -32.12 -4.95
N THR A 335 4.71 -33.31 -5.18
CA THR A 335 4.11 -34.30 -6.09
C THR A 335 2.82 -34.84 -5.48
N LYS A 336 1.72 -34.76 -6.24
CA LYS A 336 0.47 -35.48 -5.91
C LYS A 336 0.77 -36.97 -5.97
N ASN A 337 0.87 -37.63 -4.81
CA ASN A 337 0.47 -39.03 -4.60
C ASN A 337 0.59 -39.53 -3.15
N ASP A 338 1.06 -38.71 -2.20
CA ASP A 338 1.21 -39.14 -0.80
C ASP A 338 0.27 -38.36 0.14
N THR A 339 -0.89 -38.93 0.45
CA THR A 339 -1.82 -38.44 1.49
C THR A 339 -1.31 -38.67 2.92
N THR A 340 -0.02 -38.97 3.06
CA THR A 340 0.75 -39.17 4.29
C THR A 340 1.87 -38.14 4.49
N ALA A 341 1.97 -37.13 3.60
CA ALA A 341 2.95 -36.04 3.73
C ALA A 341 2.65 -35.15 4.96
N SER A 342 3.39 -35.41 6.05
CA SER A 342 3.42 -34.59 7.27
C SER A 342 3.80 -33.13 6.98
N PRO A 343 3.36 -32.14 7.78
CA PRO A 343 3.93 -30.78 7.74
C PRO A 343 5.47 -30.86 7.76
N THR A 344 6.13 -30.10 6.87
CA THR A 344 7.57 -30.21 6.65
C THR A 344 8.36 -29.58 7.80
N THR A 345 8.54 -30.35 8.87
CA THR A 345 9.50 -30.07 9.94
C THR A 345 10.89 -30.12 9.36
N THR A 346 11.64 -29.04 9.57
CA THR A 346 12.99 -28.87 9.02
C THR A 346 13.98 -28.56 10.13
N ASN A 347 15.23 -29.01 9.95
CA ASN A 347 16.33 -28.56 10.79
C ASN A 347 16.54 -27.05 10.61
N PHE A 348 16.70 -26.31 11.71
CA PHE A 348 16.86 -24.84 11.69
C PHE A 348 17.94 -24.36 10.69
N GLY A 349 19.08 -25.04 10.61
CA GLY A 349 20.21 -24.67 9.75
C GLY A 349 19.98 -24.85 8.24
N SER A 350 18.96 -25.59 7.80
CA SER A 350 18.80 -25.94 6.38
C SER A 350 18.52 -24.72 5.49
N SER A 351 17.65 -23.81 5.94
CA SER A 351 17.28 -22.61 5.20
C SER A 351 18.43 -21.58 5.15
N TYR A 352 19.25 -21.52 6.21
CA TYR A 352 20.48 -20.74 6.22
C TYR A 352 21.47 -21.23 5.16
N THR A 353 21.73 -22.54 5.11
CA THR A 353 22.68 -23.13 4.15
C THR A 353 22.28 -22.82 2.71
N ALA A 354 21.01 -22.97 2.36
CA ALA A 354 20.50 -22.66 1.02
C ALA A 354 20.69 -21.17 0.64
N ALA A 355 20.38 -20.25 1.55
CA ALA A 355 20.57 -18.81 1.32
C ALA A 355 22.06 -18.44 1.16
N ALA A 356 22.92 -19.01 2.01
CA ALA A 356 24.36 -18.78 1.97
C ALA A 356 25.03 -19.36 0.72
N GLU A 357 24.59 -20.51 0.23
CA GLU A 357 25.05 -21.09 -1.05
C GLU A 357 24.62 -20.27 -2.26
N ALA A 358 23.36 -19.81 -2.29
CA ALA A 358 22.87 -18.93 -3.35
C ALA A 358 23.65 -17.60 -3.36
N CYS A 359 23.95 -17.04 -2.19
CA CYS A 359 24.82 -15.86 -2.04
C CYS A 359 26.22 -16.10 -2.60
N ARG A 360 26.90 -17.17 -2.16
CA ARG A 360 28.23 -17.57 -2.65
C ARG A 360 28.26 -17.72 -4.19
N ALA A 361 27.25 -18.36 -4.77
CA ALA A 361 27.12 -18.52 -6.21
C ALA A 361 26.93 -17.19 -6.95
N LYS A 362 26.13 -16.27 -6.40
CA LYS A 362 25.91 -14.92 -6.94
C LYS A 362 27.19 -14.08 -6.89
N ILE A 363 27.91 -14.07 -5.77
CA ILE A 363 29.21 -13.38 -5.62
C ILE A 363 30.23 -13.93 -6.62
N ALA A 364 30.39 -15.26 -6.70
CA ALA A 364 31.31 -15.90 -7.65
C ALA A 364 30.98 -15.60 -9.12
N ARG A 365 29.71 -15.32 -9.47
CA ARG A 365 29.35 -14.79 -10.79
C ARG A 365 29.80 -13.34 -10.97
N ILE A 366 29.48 -12.46 -10.02
CA ILE A 366 29.85 -11.04 -10.06
C ILE A 366 31.37 -10.89 -10.20
N VAL A 367 32.15 -11.58 -9.37
CA VAL A 367 33.62 -11.56 -9.40
C VAL A 367 34.19 -11.98 -10.76
N ARG A 368 33.60 -13.01 -11.40
CA ARG A 368 34.01 -13.43 -12.76
C ARG A 368 33.69 -12.36 -13.80
N ASP A 369 32.55 -11.69 -13.71
CA ASP A 369 32.20 -10.59 -14.61
C ASP A 369 33.11 -9.38 -14.39
N CYS A 370 33.33 -8.94 -13.13
CA CYS A 370 34.24 -7.86 -12.75
C CYS A 370 35.68 -8.07 -13.26
N ARG A 371 36.24 -9.27 -13.06
CA ARG A 371 37.59 -9.63 -13.57
C ARG A 371 37.63 -9.70 -15.10
N ARG A 372 36.54 -10.12 -15.76
CA ARG A 372 36.42 -10.15 -17.23
C ARG A 372 36.33 -8.75 -17.84
N THR A 373 35.69 -7.79 -17.17
CA THR A 373 35.54 -6.40 -17.64
C THR A 373 36.60 -5.45 -17.08
N ASN A 374 37.49 -5.94 -16.21
CA ASN A 374 38.48 -5.13 -15.48
C ASN A 374 37.82 -3.94 -14.75
N SER A 375 36.73 -4.21 -14.02
CA SER A 375 35.93 -3.19 -13.33
C SER A 375 35.47 -3.69 -11.96
N LYS A 376 35.46 -2.81 -10.95
CA LYS A 376 34.79 -3.10 -9.68
C LYS A 376 33.28 -3.24 -9.84
N PHE A 377 32.64 -3.97 -8.94
CA PHE A 377 31.19 -4.11 -8.88
C PHE A 377 30.56 -2.79 -8.42
N THR A 378 29.50 -2.35 -9.10
CA THR A 378 28.61 -1.31 -8.60
C THR A 378 27.22 -1.92 -8.46
N ASP A 379 26.55 -1.68 -7.34
CA ASP A 379 25.24 -2.24 -7.04
C ASP A 379 24.13 -1.51 -7.82
N PRO A 380 23.49 -2.14 -8.82
CA PRO A 380 22.47 -1.47 -9.63
C PRO A 380 21.14 -1.27 -8.88
N ASP A 381 20.93 -2.00 -7.78
CA ASP A 381 19.70 -1.95 -6.99
C ASP A 381 19.84 -1.02 -5.77
N PHE A 382 21.03 -0.46 -5.53
CA PHE A 382 21.35 0.42 -4.39
C PHE A 382 22.53 1.38 -4.71
N ASP A 383 22.45 2.07 -5.87
CA ASP A 383 23.52 2.96 -6.35
C ASP A 383 23.56 4.31 -5.59
N LEU A 384 24.40 4.37 -4.56
CA LEU A 384 24.69 5.57 -3.77
C LEU A 384 25.38 6.70 -4.56
N ARG A 385 25.77 6.51 -5.83
CA ARG A 385 26.32 7.57 -6.68
C ARG A 385 25.32 8.08 -7.71
N GLY A 386 24.59 7.17 -8.36
CA GLY A 386 23.61 7.49 -9.40
C GLY A 386 22.22 7.83 -8.87
N ASN A 387 21.75 7.20 -7.78
CA ASN A 387 20.39 7.35 -7.25
C ASN A 387 20.37 7.41 -5.71
N GLN A 388 21.06 8.42 -5.15
CA GLN A 388 21.13 8.69 -3.71
C GLN A 388 19.74 8.77 -3.05
N TRP A 389 18.80 9.48 -3.67
CA TRP A 389 17.45 9.70 -3.11
C TRP A 389 16.67 8.39 -2.89
N ASP A 390 16.83 7.38 -3.76
CA ASP A 390 16.19 6.08 -3.59
C ASP A 390 16.91 5.16 -2.59
N CYS A 391 18.21 5.35 -2.38
CA CYS A 391 18.98 4.64 -1.34
C CYS A 391 18.77 5.23 0.06
N LEU A 392 18.47 6.53 0.16
CA LEU A 392 18.36 7.26 1.43
C LEU A 392 16.95 7.25 2.02
N LEU A 393 15.88 7.23 1.20
CA LEU A 393 14.51 7.55 1.65
C LEU A 393 13.42 6.60 1.14
N GLY A 394 12.59 6.09 2.06
CA GLY A 394 11.40 5.28 1.76
C GLY A 394 10.32 5.98 0.93
N LEU A 395 9.32 5.22 0.46
CA LEU A 395 8.32 5.70 -0.51
C LEU A 395 7.49 6.89 0.01
N ASN A 396 7.22 6.95 1.31
CA ASN A 396 6.26 7.88 1.90
C ASN A 396 6.83 9.29 2.15
N TRP A 397 8.15 9.50 2.07
CA TRP A 397 8.83 10.72 2.53
C TRP A 397 8.36 12.03 1.89
N ARG A 398 7.92 12.01 0.63
CA ARG A 398 7.34 13.18 -0.08
C ARG A 398 5.83 13.04 -0.33
N PHE A 399 5.17 12.09 0.31
CA PHE A 399 3.72 11.99 0.24
C PHE A 399 3.11 13.19 0.97
N PRO A 400 2.26 14.02 0.31
CA PRO A 400 1.70 15.18 0.97
C PRO A 400 0.81 14.71 2.14
N PRO A 401 0.97 15.25 3.36
CA PRO A 401 0.16 14.83 4.49
C PRO A 401 -1.31 15.07 4.17
N THR A 402 -2.17 14.14 4.60
CA THR A 402 -3.63 14.27 4.51
C THR A 402 -4.09 15.38 5.45
N LYS A 403 -3.93 16.65 5.03
CA LYS A 403 -4.43 17.80 5.77
C LYS A 403 -5.93 17.65 5.98
N GLY A 404 -6.34 17.44 7.23
CA GLY A 404 -7.73 17.64 7.64
C GLY A 404 -8.15 19.03 7.20
N ASN A 405 -9.18 19.11 6.35
CA ASN A 405 -9.52 20.35 5.65
C ASN A 405 -9.89 21.46 6.66
N PRO A 406 -9.10 22.55 6.79
CA PRO A 406 -9.39 23.60 7.78
C PRO A 406 -10.76 24.25 7.54
N ALA A 407 -11.15 24.40 6.27
CA ALA A 407 -12.47 24.92 5.91
C ALA A 407 -13.62 23.96 6.28
N ALA A 408 -13.37 22.64 6.43
CA ALA A 408 -14.40 21.73 6.94
C ALA A 408 -14.58 21.88 8.47
N ILE A 409 -13.48 22.11 9.21
CA ILE A 409 -13.51 22.38 10.65
C ILE A 409 -14.16 23.74 10.93
N GLU A 410 -13.81 24.77 10.16
CA GLU A 410 -14.41 26.11 10.28
C GLU A 410 -15.90 26.11 9.90
N ASN A 411 -16.30 25.44 8.81
CA ASN A 411 -17.71 25.29 8.46
C ASN A 411 -18.49 24.48 9.51
N ALA A 412 -17.90 23.44 10.11
CA ALA A 412 -18.54 22.69 11.20
C ALA A 412 -18.73 23.56 12.45
N LEU A 413 -17.73 24.37 12.83
CA LEU A 413 -17.84 25.34 13.93
C LEU A 413 -18.88 26.43 13.64
N GLY A 414 -18.90 26.97 12.42
CA GLY A 414 -19.89 27.97 12.00
C GLY A 414 -21.32 27.40 11.96
N THR A 415 -21.48 26.13 11.59
CA THR A 415 -22.76 25.43 11.63
C THR A 415 -23.25 25.26 13.08
N LEU A 416 -22.37 24.87 14.01
CA LEU A 416 -22.68 24.79 15.44
C LEU A 416 -23.05 26.15 16.05
N GLU A 417 -22.40 27.24 15.59
CA GLU A 417 -22.69 28.62 16.03
C GLU A 417 -24.06 29.11 15.49
N GLN A 418 -24.50 28.64 14.32
CA GLN A 418 -25.83 28.93 13.73
C GLN A 418 -26.97 28.08 14.30
N MET A 419 -26.69 26.88 14.81
CA MET A 419 -27.74 25.94 15.28
C MET A 419 -28.35 26.27 16.65
N GLN A 420 -27.86 27.29 17.38
CA GLN A 420 -28.38 27.73 18.70
C GLN A 420 -28.60 26.58 19.73
N VAL A 421 -27.78 25.53 19.69
CA VAL A 421 -27.98 24.28 20.47
C VAL A 421 -27.82 24.45 22.00
N PHE A 422 -27.38 25.64 22.44
CA PHE A 422 -27.15 25.94 23.86
C PHE A 422 -28.16 26.97 24.36
N ASP A 423 -29.43 26.56 24.49
CA ASP A 423 -30.30 27.15 25.50
C ASP A 423 -29.85 26.66 26.89
N GLY A 424 -29.84 27.56 27.87
CA GLY A 424 -29.07 27.38 29.09
C GLY A 424 -29.84 26.66 30.19
N THR A 425 -29.51 25.40 30.48
CA THR A 425 -29.48 24.90 31.87
C THR A 425 -28.64 23.63 32.02
N ASP A 426 -27.69 23.67 32.96
CA ASP A 426 -26.94 22.58 33.60
C ASP A 426 -26.51 21.34 32.79
N CYS A 427 -25.25 21.37 32.32
CA CYS A 427 -24.16 20.47 32.78
C CYS A 427 -22.89 20.65 31.90
N LEU A 428 -21.81 21.20 32.47
CA LEU A 428 -20.42 21.22 31.94
C LEU A 428 -20.26 21.48 30.42
N GLN A 429 -20.67 22.66 29.95
CA GLN A 429 -20.59 23.02 28.53
C GLN A 429 -19.21 23.53 28.07
N LEU A 430 -18.63 22.84 27.07
CA LEU A 430 -17.61 23.39 26.18
C LEU A 430 -18.27 24.42 25.24
N THR A 431 -18.10 25.71 25.53
CA THR A 431 -18.65 26.77 24.67
C THR A 431 -17.92 26.85 23.32
N VAL A 432 -18.60 27.28 22.24
CA VAL A 432 -18.00 27.42 20.90
C VAL A 432 -16.70 28.28 20.91
N PRO A 433 -16.60 29.40 21.66
CA PRO A 433 -15.33 30.12 21.82
C PRO A 433 -14.23 29.31 22.53
N MET A 434 -14.58 28.41 23.44
CA MET A 434 -13.64 27.53 24.14
C MET A 434 -13.18 26.39 23.23
N LEU A 435 -14.08 25.80 22.44
CA LEU A 435 -13.78 24.86 21.36
C LEU A 435 -12.87 25.50 20.29
N ARG A 436 -13.16 26.74 19.89
CA ARG A 436 -12.31 27.56 19.01
C ARG A 436 -10.94 27.86 19.64
N LYS A 437 -10.84 27.97 20.97
CA LYS A 437 -9.56 28.16 21.68
C LYS A 437 -8.77 26.86 21.89
N ILE A 438 -9.43 25.71 21.97
CA ILE A 438 -8.81 24.38 22.07
C ILE A 438 -8.32 23.91 20.69
N MET A 439 -9.13 24.03 19.65
CA MET A 439 -8.75 23.64 18.29
C MET A 439 -7.91 24.71 17.57
N GLY A 440 -8.19 25.99 17.80
CA GLY A 440 -7.42 27.10 17.19
C GLY A 440 -5.96 27.17 17.63
N ARG A 441 -5.63 26.77 18.87
CA ARG A 441 -4.25 26.68 19.37
C ARG A 441 -3.38 25.60 18.69
N LYS A 442 -3.96 24.72 17.88
CA LYS A 442 -3.23 23.76 17.06
C LYS A 442 -3.27 24.05 15.56
N VAL A 443 -4.07 25.04 15.13
CA VAL A 443 -4.34 25.29 13.69
C VAL A 443 -3.93 26.71 13.27
N LEU A 444 -3.86 27.67 14.19
CA LEU A 444 -3.56 29.08 13.89
C LEU A 444 -2.16 29.54 14.32
N ASP A 445 -1.42 28.72 15.08
CA ASP A 445 -0.02 29.01 15.43
C ASP A 445 0.98 28.43 14.39
N GLU A 446 0.50 27.72 13.35
CA GLU A 446 1.29 27.22 12.20
C GLU A 446 1.23 28.12 10.94
N GLU A 447 0.74 29.37 11.07
CA GLU A 447 0.85 30.42 10.03
C GLU A 447 1.99 31.44 10.28
N GLN A 448 2.96 31.10 11.14
CA GLN A 448 4.32 31.59 10.90
C GLN A 448 4.97 30.76 9.80
N GLU A 449 5.94 31.35 9.09
CA GLU A 449 6.89 30.65 8.21
C GLU A 449 7.83 29.77 9.05
N GLY A 450 7.26 28.75 9.67
CA GLY A 450 7.98 27.68 10.33
C GLY A 450 8.77 26.95 9.27
N ASN A 451 10.10 27.10 9.33
CA ASN A 451 11.02 26.14 8.74
C ASN A 451 10.76 24.76 9.37
N ASN A 452 9.77 24.03 8.88
CA ASN A 452 9.78 22.56 8.90
C ASN A 452 10.76 22.05 7.82
N LYS A 453 11.94 22.66 7.76
CA LYS A 453 13.15 21.87 7.73
C LYS A 453 13.09 21.02 9.00
N ILE A 454 12.77 19.73 8.83
CA ILE A 454 13.49 18.73 9.62
C ILE A 454 14.95 19.07 9.37
N GLU A 455 15.71 19.41 10.42
CA GLU A 455 17.07 19.97 10.34
C GLU A 455 18.11 18.87 10.03
N TYR A 456 17.73 17.99 9.11
CA TYR A 456 18.53 16.89 8.61
C TYR A 456 18.60 17.05 7.10
N ASP A 457 19.77 17.42 6.61
CA ASP A 457 20.10 17.37 5.19
C ASP A 457 20.65 15.97 4.91
N PRO A 458 19.87 15.05 4.33
CA PRO A 458 20.35 13.70 4.05
C PRO A 458 21.37 13.68 2.91
N ASP A 459 21.63 14.81 2.24
CA ASP A 459 22.58 14.90 1.13
C ASP A 459 24.00 14.52 1.61
N PRO A 460 24.53 13.37 1.15
CA PRO A 460 25.87 12.97 1.51
C PRO A 460 26.87 13.91 0.81
N LYS A 461 27.77 14.54 1.58
CA LYS A 461 28.69 15.53 1.00
C LYS A 461 29.66 14.92 -0.02
N ALA A 462 29.96 13.62 0.12
CA ALA A 462 30.66 12.83 -0.88
C ALA A 462 30.28 11.34 -0.79
N VAL A 463 30.53 10.57 -1.87
CA VAL A 463 30.35 9.11 -1.89
C VAL A 463 31.54 8.44 -2.57
N HIS A 464 32.27 7.62 -1.81
CA HIS A 464 33.55 7.02 -2.20
C HIS A 464 33.62 5.55 -1.83
N ARG A 465 34.46 4.80 -2.53
CA ARG A 465 34.74 3.40 -2.17
C ARG A 465 35.65 3.33 -0.95
N VAL A 466 35.52 2.28 -0.14
CA VAL A 466 36.40 1.99 1.02
C VAL A 466 37.88 2.20 0.68
N GLY A 467 38.38 1.63 -0.42
CA GLY A 467 39.78 1.77 -0.87
C GLY A 467 40.17 3.11 -1.50
N TRP A 468 39.29 4.12 -1.47
CA TRP A 468 39.64 5.53 -1.70
C TRP A 468 39.73 6.30 -0.37
N ILE A 469 38.95 5.88 0.64
CA ILE A 469 38.90 6.50 1.96
C ILE A 469 40.11 6.07 2.82
N PHE A 470 40.53 4.80 2.71
CA PHE A 470 41.62 4.23 3.49
C PHE A 470 42.74 3.68 2.58
N GLU A 471 44.01 3.84 3.01
CA GLU A 471 45.19 3.39 2.25
C GLU A 471 45.36 1.86 2.23
N ASP A 472 45.09 1.19 3.36
CA ASP A 472 45.18 -0.28 3.54
C ASP A 472 43.87 -0.79 4.19
N PRO A 473 42.75 -0.81 3.44
CA PRO A 473 41.45 -1.19 3.98
C PRO A 473 41.39 -2.68 4.31
N LYS A 474 40.89 -3.01 5.50
CA LYS A 474 40.72 -4.39 5.98
C LYS A 474 39.27 -4.62 6.40
N PHE A 475 38.77 -5.82 6.13
CA PHE A 475 37.43 -6.25 6.55
C PHE A 475 37.37 -6.64 8.04
N GLU A 476 38.47 -7.16 8.57
CA GLU A 476 38.63 -7.65 9.95
C GLU A 476 40.05 -7.28 10.39
N VAL A 477 40.22 -6.78 11.61
CA VAL A 477 41.53 -6.47 12.21
C VAL A 477 41.55 -7.08 13.62
N ASP A 478 42.41 -8.09 13.81
CA ASP A 478 42.57 -8.83 15.07
C ASP A 478 41.30 -9.50 15.66
N GLY A 479 40.21 -9.55 14.88
CA GLY A 479 38.94 -10.19 15.22
C GLY A 479 37.75 -9.28 14.92
N PHE A 480 36.59 -9.64 15.48
CA PHE A 480 35.48 -8.70 15.67
C PHE A 480 35.39 -8.35 17.14
N SER A 481 35.38 -7.06 17.43
CA SER A 481 35.24 -6.50 18.77
C SER A 481 34.07 -5.53 18.79
N SER A 482 33.47 -5.31 19.96
CA SER A 482 32.45 -4.26 20.07
C SER A 482 33.05 -2.86 19.88
N SER A 483 34.34 -2.68 20.14
CA SER A 483 35.10 -1.44 19.86
C SER A 483 35.08 -1.01 18.39
N ASP A 484 34.84 -1.95 17.46
CA ASP A 484 34.80 -1.67 16.02
C ASP A 484 33.49 -0.97 15.60
N ILE A 485 32.57 -0.79 16.56
CA ILE A 485 31.24 -0.23 16.40
C ILE A 485 31.21 1.12 17.11
N MET A 486 31.19 2.19 16.32
CA MET A 486 30.95 3.56 16.73
C MET A 486 29.79 4.11 15.91
N GLN A 487 28.89 4.84 16.54
CA GLN A 487 27.69 5.38 15.90
C GLN A 487 27.99 6.68 15.15
N GLY A 488 27.44 6.80 13.96
CA GLY A 488 27.54 8.00 13.14
C GLY A 488 26.83 9.21 13.75
N SER A 489 27.44 10.40 13.64
CA SER A 489 26.92 11.67 14.19
C SER A 489 25.52 12.03 13.67
N ASN A 490 25.11 11.44 12.54
CA ASN A 490 23.87 11.73 11.83
C ASN A 490 22.90 10.52 11.78
N SER A 491 23.08 9.52 12.64
CA SER A 491 22.31 8.25 12.59
C SER A 491 21.44 8.03 13.83
N MET A 492 20.26 7.41 13.66
CA MET A 492 19.44 6.87 14.77
C MET A 492 19.31 5.34 14.66
N ASP A 493 20.37 4.69 14.20
CA ASP A 493 20.50 3.24 14.09
C ASP A 493 21.17 2.60 15.32
N CYS A 494 21.21 3.32 16.45
CA CYS A 494 21.76 2.85 17.73
C CYS A 494 21.26 1.46 18.14
N TRP A 495 20.01 1.14 17.83
CA TRP A 495 19.39 -0.16 18.05
C TRP A 495 20.05 -1.29 17.24
N TRP A 496 20.40 -1.01 15.98
CA TRP A 496 21.10 -1.92 15.08
C TRP A 496 22.56 -2.08 15.49
N LEU A 497 23.26 -0.97 15.75
CA LEU A 497 24.65 -1.00 16.20
C LEU A 497 24.80 -1.73 17.55
N SER A 498 23.84 -1.53 18.46
CA SER A 498 23.74 -2.33 19.69
C SER A 498 23.53 -3.80 19.39
N ALA A 499 22.63 -4.16 18.47
CA ALA A 499 22.39 -5.55 18.09
C ALA A 499 23.66 -6.23 17.55
N VAL A 500 24.41 -5.57 16.65
CA VAL A 500 25.73 -6.07 16.18
C VAL A 500 26.71 -6.18 17.35
N ALA A 501 26.74 -5.22 18.27
CA ALA A 501 27.60 -5.26 19.46
C ALA A 501 27.25 -6.40 20.45
N THR A 502 25.99 -6.88 20.49
CA THR A 502 25.63 -8.06 21.30
C THR A 502 26.25 -9.36 20.77
N ILE A 503 26.50 -9.45 19.45
CA ILE A 503 26.96 -10.68 18.80
C ILE A 503 28.42 -10.63 18.32
N CYS A 504 29.07 -9.46 18.25
CA CYS A 504 30.42 -9.33 17.68
C CYS A 504 31.47 -10.25 18.33
N HIS A 505 31.37 -10.47 19.64
CA HIS A 505 32.26 -11.38 20.38
C HIS A 505 31.99 -12.89 20.11
N ARG A 506 30.87 -13.22 19.46
CA ARG A 506 30.44 -14.58 19.10
C ARG A 506 30.87 -14.85 17.64
N ARG A 507 32.12 -15.25 17.44
CA ARG A 507 32.71 -15.45 16.10
C ARG A 507 31.87 -16.40 15.23
N GLU A 508 31.28 -17.43 15.82
CA GLU A 508 30.40 -18.40 15.16
C GLU A 508 29.06 -17.83 14.68
N LEU A 509 28.66 -16.65 15.18
CA LEU A 509 27.54 -15.87 14.65
C LEU A 509 28.04 -14.88 13.59
N MET A 510 29.13 -14.15 13.85
CA MET A 510 29.68 -13.17 12.91
C MET A 510 30.08 -13.79 11.56
N ASP A 511 30.73 -14.94 11.58
CA ASP A 511 31.12 -15.70 10.39
C ASP A 511 29.90 -16.16 9.55
N LYS A 512 28.69 -16.18 10.14
CA LYS A 512 27.45 -16.52 9.41
C LYS A 512 26.84 -15.34 8.65
N ILE A 513 27.19 -14.09 9.00
CA ILE A 513 26.55 -12.91 8.41
C ILE A 513 27.17 -12.59 7.04
N CYS A 514 28.49 -12.44 6.94
CA CYS A 514 29.18 -12.13 5.67
C CYS A 514 29.76 -13.41 5.04
N VAL A 515 28.95 -14.08 4.21
CA VAL A 515 29.21 -15.45 3.72
C VAL A 515 30.10 -15.54 2.48
N ALA A 516 30.34 -14.42 1.80
CA ALA A 516 31.24 -14.31 0.65
C ALA A 516 31.58 -12.84 0.37
N ARG A 517 32.83 -12.57 -0.02
CA ARG A 517 33.30 -11.24 -0.42
C ARG A 517 34.48 -11.33 -1.38
N ASP A 518 34.74 -10.24 -2.09
CA ASP A 518 35.95 -10.00 -2.89
C ASP A 518 36.26 -8.50 -2.83
N GLU A 519 37.23 -8.15 -2.01
CA GLU A 519 37.60 -6.76 -1.68
C GLU A 519 38.24 -6.04 -2.88
N GLU A 520 38.92 -6.77 -3.77
CA GLU A 520 39.48 -6.25 -5.02
C GLU A 520 38.35 -5.79 -5.96
N CYS A 521 37.37 -6.66 -6.20
CA CYS A 521 36.16 -6.33 -6.96
C CYS A 521 35.23 -5.35 -6.22
N GLY A 522 35.37 -5.20 -4.90
CA GLY A 522 34.52 -4.35 -4.08
C GLY A 522 33.09 -4.89 -3.98
N VAL A 523 32.91 -6.19 -3.70
CA VAL A 523 31.60 -6.84 -3.58
C VAL A 523 31.51 -7.71 -2.34
N TYR A 524 30.38 -7.61 -1.62
CA TYR A 524 30.15 -8.29 -0.34
C TYR A 524 28.74 -8.90 -0.31
N GLY A 525 28.66 -10.14 0.17
CA GLY A 525 27.45 -10.94 0.24
C GLY A 525 27.10 -11.28 1.69
N PHE A 526 26.00 -10.72 2.16
CA PHE A 526 25.50 -10.87 3.52
C PHE A 526 24.26 -11.76 3.55
N VAL A 527 23.95 -12.37 4.70
CA VAL A 527 22.78 -13.21 4.95
C VAL A 527 22.08 -12.72 6.21
N PHE A 528 20.78 -12.47 6.11
CA PHE A 528 19.92 -11.97 7.19
C PHE A 528 18.67 -12.84 7.31
N TYR A 529 18.09 -12.91 8.50
CA TYR A 529 16.82 -13.58 8.74
C TYR A 529 15.66 -12.61 8.52
N ARG A 530 14.70 -13.00 7.68
CA ARG A 530 13.57 -12.15 7.28
C ARG A 530 12.33 -12.99 6.99
N ASP A 531 11.17 -12.56 7.49
CA ASP A 531 9.88 -13.17 7.16
C ASP A 531 9.87 -14.70 7.33
N GLY A 532 10.55 -15.21 8.37
CA GLY A 532 10.63 -16.64 8.71
C GLY A 532 11.63 -17.50 7.92
N GLY A 533 12.51 -16.90 7.11
CA GLY A 533 13.60 -17.61 6.45
C GLY A 533 14.84 -16.77 6.29
N TRP A 534 15.97 -17.41 5.98
CA TRP A 534 17.20 -16.70 5.66
C TRP A 534 17.17 -16.21 4.20
N VAL A 535 17.58 -14.96 3.99
CA VAL A 535 17.70 -14.31 2.69
C VAL A 535 19.08 -13.68 2.55
N TYR A 536 19.59 -13.57 1.32
CA TYR A 536 20.89 -12.93 1.08
C TYR A 536 20.75 -11.55 0.45
N THR A 537 21.68 -10.65 0.80
CA THR A 537 21.81 -9.30 0.25
C THR A 537 23.23 -9.12 -0.26
N VAL A 538 23.39 -8.64 -1.50
CA VAL A 538 24.69 -8.27 -2.06
C VAL A 538 24.79 -6.75 -2.16
N VAL A 539 25.93 -6.19 -1.78
CA VAL A 539 26.27 -4.76 -1.87
C VAL A 539 27.69 -4.55 -2.43
N ASP A 540 27.99 -3.32 -2.82
CA ASP A 540 29.35 -2.86 -3.14
C ASP A 540 30.04 -2.15 -1.94
N ASP A 541 31.24 -1.58 -2.16
CA ASP A 541 32.04 -0.86 -1.15
C ASP A 541 31.85 0.67 -1.15
N HIS A 542 30.79 1.22 -1.75
CA HIS A 542 30.53 2.66 -1.67
C HIS A 542 29.94 3.06 -0.30
N LEU A 543 30.60 4.02 0.34
CA LEU A 543 30.15 4.67 1.58
C LEU A 543 29.88 6.14 1.31
N PHE A 544 28.87 6.69 1.99
CA PHE A 544 28.69 8.12 2.06
C PHE A 544 29.55 8.75 3.16
N LEU A 545 29.89 10.03 2.98
CA LEU A 545 30.71 10.81 3.88
C LEU A 545 30.01 12.10 4.30
N THR A 546 30.14 12.45 5.57
CA THR A 546 29.64 13.71 6.15
C THR A 546 30.50 14.93 5.82
N ASN A 547 31.67 14.74 5.20
CA ASN A 547 32.60 15.79 4.74
C ASN A 547 32.87 15.66 3.23
N ALA A 548 33.04 16.81 2.56
CA ALA A 548 33.18 16.89 1.10
C ALA A 548 34.59 16.53 0.61
N ASP A 549 35.61 16.88 1.40
CA ASP A 549 37.02 16.56 1.19
C ASP A 549 37.60 15.91 2.45
N TYR A 550 38.60 15.04 2.29
CA TYR A 550 39.26 14.30 3.37
C TYR A 550 40.27 15.18 4.13
N GLU A 551 39.80 16.25 4.75
CA GLU A 551 40.61 17.15 5.59
C GLU A 551 39.97 17.37 6.98
N GLY A 552 39.94 16.31 7.81
CA GLY A 552 39.79 16.46 9.25
C GLY A 552 38.96 15.39 9.98
N GLY A 553 39.65 14.37 10.52
CA GLY A 553 39.39 13.75 11.83
C GLY A 553 38.10 12.94 12.07
N GLY A 554 36.95 13.37 11.54
CA GLY A 554 35.65 12.72 11.76
C GLY A 554 35.34 11.74 10.64
N HIS A 555 35.31 10.44 10.97
CA HIS A 555 34.86 9.39 10.08
C HIS A 555 33.44 9.00 10.46
N ASP A 556 32.48 9.25 9.57
CA ASP A 556 31.12 8.68 9.67
C ASP A 556 30.73 8.00 8.35
N PRO A 557 31.35 6.85 8.02
CA PRO A 557 30.81 5.90 7.08
C PRO A 557 29.74 5.05 7.78
N SER A 558 28.48 5.17 7.36
CA SER A 558 27.41 4.33 7.87
C SER A 558 27.63 2.85 7.49
N ASN A 559 28.23 2.10 8.41
CA ASN A 559 28.61 0.69 8.28
C ASN A 559 27.43 -0.27 8.02
N ALA A 560 26.20 0.23 8.10
CA ALA A 560 24.97 -0.51 7.90
C ALA A 560 24.50 -0.67 6.43
N ILE A 561 25.30 -0.37 5.39
CA ILE A 561 24.87 -0.41 3.96
C ILE A 561 24.04 -1.67 3.63
N ALA A 562 24.55 -2.86 3.97
CA ALA A 562 23.91 -4.14 3.65
C ALA A 562 22.55 -4.31 4.34
N TYR A 563 22.40 -3.77 5.54
CA TYR A 563 21.16 -3.82 6.31
C TYR A 563 20.17 -2.74 5.87
N ALA A 564 20.64 -1.52 5.59
CA ALA A 564 19.85 -0.47 4.94
C ALA A 564 19.28 -0.96 3.60
N LYS A 565 20.08 -1.60 2.75
CA LYS A 565 19.59 -2.24 1.51
C LYS A 565 18.57 -3.35 1.80
N ALA A 566 18.80 -4.21 2.79
CA ALA A 566 17.86 -5.28 3.17
C ALA A 566 16.50 -4.74 3.67
N ARG A 567 16.51 -3.55 4.32
CA ARG A 567 15.34 -2.78 4.76
C ARG A 567 14.74 -1.87 3.68
N GLY A 568 15.48 -1.64 2.60
CA GLY A 568 15.08 -0.86 1.43
C GLY A 568 15.85 0.47 1.27
N ASP A 569 16.13 1.17 2.38
CA ASP A 569 16.88 2.43 2.45
C ASP A 569 17.40 2.73 3.85
N TYR A 570 18.26 3.75 3.96
CA TYR A 570 18.79 4.26 5.22
C TYR A 570 17.73 4.85 6.16
N HIS A 571 16.65 5.44 5.64
CA HIS A 571 15.56 5.91 6.50
C HIS A 571 14.79 4.75 7.16
N ALA A 572 14.73 3.58 6.53
CA ALA A 572 14.12 2.37 7.10
C ALA A 572 14.90 1.73 8.29
N ILE A 573 16.09 2.25 8.63
CA ILE A 573 16.81 1.90 9.87
C ILE A 573 16.81 3.03 10.92
N TRP A 574 16.08 4.12 10.67
CA TRP A 574 15.97 5.28 11.55
C TRP A 574 15.00 4.99 12.72
N GLY A 575 15.56 4.51 13.84
CA GLY A 575 14.81 4.01 15.00
C GLY A 575 14.36 2.56 14.86
N GLY A 576 14.39 1.82 15.97
CA GLY A 576 14.05 0.40 16.06
C GLY A 576 14.35 -0.17 17.45
N LEU A 577 14.27 -1.49 17.61
CA LEU A 577 14.45 -2.19 18.90
C LEU A 577 15.67 -3.12 18.83
N VAL A 578 16.46 -3.24 19.91
CA VAL A 578 17.72 -4.03 19.84
C VAL A 578 17.44 -5.50 19.50
N GLY A 579 16.46 -6.12 20.18
CA GLY A 579 16.07 -7.50 19.92
C GLY A 579 15.63 -7.75 18.47
N GLU A 580 15.00 -6.77 17.83
CA GLU A 580 14.63 -6.84 16.41
C GLU A 580 15.84 -6.92 15.48
N GLY A 581 16.94 -6.23 15.79
CA GLY A 581 18.18 -6.32 15.01
C GLY A 581 18.88 -7.66 15.24
N VAL A 582 18.84 -8.17 16.47
CA VAL A 582 19.41 -9.48 16.82
C VAL A 582 18.67 -10.62 16.12
N GLU A 583 17.35 -10.58 16.04
CA GLU A 583 16.57 -11.56 15.27
C GLU A 583 16.96 -11.56 13.79
N ASP A 584 17.03 -10.39 13.15
CA ASP A 584 17.45 -10.23 11.75
C ASP A 584 18.90 -10.73 11.51
N LEU A 585 19.77 -10.70 12.53
CA LEU A 585 21.15 -11.20 12.48
C LEU A 585 21.30 -12.71 12.74
N THR A 586 20.40 -13.31 13.53
CA THR A 586 20.62 -14.65 14.12
C THR A 586 19.54 -15.68 13.81
N GLY A 587 18.36 -15.26 13.36
CA GLY A 587 17.17 -16.12 13.26
C GLY A 587 16.62 -16.59 14.62
N GLY A 588 17.09 -15.97 15.71
CA GLY A 588 16.61 -16.18 17.08
C GLY A 588 15.18 -15.71 17.30
N VAL A 589 14.73 -15.84 18.55
CA VAL A 589 13.42 -15.32 19.02
C VAL A 589 13.65 -14.41 20.22
N ASN A 590 13.24 -13.15 20.09
CA ASN A 590 13.37 -12.14 21.12
C ASN A 590 12.12 -12.06 22.02
N SER A 591 12.36 -12.07 23.34
CA SER A 591 11.39 -11.65 24.36
C SER A 591 11.82 -10.27 24.90
N GLU A 592 10.97 -9.25 24.75
CA GLU A 592 11.13 -7.97 25.45
C GLU A 592 10.63 -8.17 26.90
N LEU A 593 11.34 -7.61 27.88
CA LEU A 593 11.05 -7.71 29.31
C LEU A 593 11.12 -6.32 29.96
N ALA A 594 10.02 -5.86 30.56
CA ALA A 594 9.99 -4.66 31.40
C ALA A 594 10.77 -4.93 32.69
N LEU A 595 11.88 -4.21 32.92
CA LEU A 595 12.76 -4.51 34.05
C LEU A 595 12.14 -4.15 35.41
N GLU A 596 11.20 -3.20 35.43
CA GLU A 596 10.41 -2.84 36.61
C GLU A 596 9.51 -4.01 37.10
N ASP A 597 9.02 -4.85 36.18
CA ASP A 597 8.05 -5.93 36.45
C ASP A 597 8.68 -7.33 36.61
N VAL A 598 10.02 -7.46 36.63
CA VAL A 598 10.69 -8.77 36.75
C VAL A 598 10.52 -9.36 38.16
N LEU A 599 9.58 -10.30 38.30
CA LEU A 599 9.34 -11.05 39.52
C LEU A 599 10.47 -12.06 39.85
N PHE A 600 10.95 -12.81 38.85
CA PHE A 600 11.90 -13.92 39.03
C PHE A 600 13.36 -13.51 38.75
N LYS A 601 13.88 -12.55 39.53
CA LYS A 601 15.24 -11.98 39.34
C LYS A 601 16.36 -13.03 39.35
N GLU A 602 16.26 -14.06 40.20
CA GLU A 602 17.23 -15.18 40.23
C GLU A 602 17.13 -16.13 39.03
N HIS A 603 16.00 -16.15 38.31
CA HIS A 603 15.90 -16.87 37.03
C HIS A 603 16.62 -16.07 35.95
N LEU A 604 16.27 -14.78 35.82
CA LEU A 604 16.86 -13.88 34.84
C LEU A 604 18.39 -13.77 35.00
N TRP A 605 18.91 -13.72 36.24
CA TRP A 605 20.35 -13.71 36.47
C TRP A 605 21.07 -14.94 35.88
N ARG A 606 20.51 -16.15 36.04
CA ARG A 606 21.11 -17.37 35.47
C ARG A 606 21.15 -17.34 33.95
N GLU A 607 20.12 -16.78 33.33
CA GLU A 607 20.08 -16.59 31.86
C GLU A 607 21.11 -15.55 31.40
N LEU A 608 21.25 -14.44 32.14
CA LEU A 608 22.24 -13.40 31.84
C LEU A 608 23.69 -13.89 31.92
N VAL A 609 24.00 -14.80 32.87
CA VAL A 609 25.32 -15.45 32.96
C VAL A 609 25.58 -16.36 31.75
N ASN A 610 24.53 -16.95 31.17
CA ASN A 610 24.53 -17.54 29.82
C ASN A 610 25.62 -18.60 29.59
N GLU A 611 25.85 -19.50 30.55
CA GLU A 611 26.97 -20.47 30.53
C GLU A 611 27.01 -21.35 29.26
N ASN A 612 25.83 -21.65 28.69
CA ASN A 612 25.69 -22.43 27.46
C ASN A 612 25.87 -21.62 26.16
N GLY A 613 25.78 -20.29 26.23
CA GLY A 613 25.75 -19.41 25.05
C GLY A 613 24.42 -19.41 24.27
N ASP A 614 23.33 -19.90 24.87
CA ASP A 614 21.99 -20.02 24.26
C ASP A 614 21.29 -18.65 24.03
N PHE A 615 21.78 -17.58 24.67
CA PHE A 615 21.18 -16.24 24.61
C PHE A 615 22.13 -15.15 24.13
N VAL A 616 21.55 -14.00 23.78
CA VAL A 616 22.20 -12.68 23.74
C VAL A 616 21.22 -11.59 24.21
N PHE A 617 21.75 -10.45 24.67
CA PHE A 617 21.00 -9.47 25.46
C PHE A 617 21.20 -8.03 25.00
N GLY A 618 20.10 -7.35 24.67
CA GLY A 618 20.07 -5.90 24.43
C GLY A 618 19.33 -5.15 25.54
N LEU A 619 19.55 -3.84 25.66
CA LEU A 619 18.92 -2.98 26.66
C LEU A 619 18.44 -1.66 26.01
N ASP A 620 17.42 -1.02 26.59
CA ASP A 620 17.09 0.38 26.27
C ASP A 620 16.67 1.22 27.48
N ILE A 621 16.71 2.54 27.32
CA ILE A 621 16.24 3.54 28.29
C ILE A 621 15.21 4.43 27.59
N LEU A 622 14.00 4.55 28.18
CA LEU A 622 12.86 5.28 27.61
C LEU A 622 12.14 6.13 28.66
N ASP A 623 12.84 7.08 29.24
CA ASP A 623 12.24 7.98 30.22
C ASP A 623 11.61 9.21 29.57
N ARG A 624 10.28 9.19 29.40
CA ARG A 624 9.51 10.34 28.89
C ARG A 624 9.54 11.57 29.83
N ASN A 625 9.96 11.42 31.08
CA ASN A 625 10.04 12.50 32.06
C ASN A 625 11.45 13.13 32.17
N GLY A 626 12.46 12.54 31.49
CA GLY A 626 13.81 13.10 31.41
C GLY A 626 14.55 13.19 32.74
N SER A 627 14.40 12.21 33.64
CA SER A 627 15.23 12.17 34.85
C SER A 627 16.68 11.83 34.48
N ASP A 628 17.65 12.43 35.16
CA ASP A 628 19.05 12.02 35.07
C ASP A 628 19.21 10.52 35.40
N LYS A 629 19.83 9.77 34.49
CA LYS A 629 20.11 8.32 34.62
C LYS A 629 21.56 8.04 35.01
N ASN A 630 22.17 8.96 35.75
CA ASN A 630 23.59 8.97 36.11
C ASN A 630 24.48 8.90 34.85
N GLY A 631 24.27 9.82 33.91
CA GLY A 631 25.09 9.94 32.68
C GLY A 631 24.65 9.07 31.50
N LEU A 632 23.70 8.15 31.65
CA LEU A 632 23.22 7.35 30.52
C LEU A 632 22.28 8.14 29.60
N ALA A 633 22.50 8.00 28.30
CA ALA A 633 21.65 8.55 27.25
C ALA A 633 20.24 7.94 27.26
N ASN A 634 19.23 8.79 27.05
CA ASN A 634 17.81 8.47 27.06
C ASN A 634 17.26 8.34 25.63
N ALA A 635 16.16 7.59 25.46
CA ALA A 635 15.64 7.16 24.16
C ALA A 635 16.69 6.43 23.30
N HIS A 636 17.55 5.65 23.96
CA HIS A 636 18.77 5.08 23.39
C HIS A 636 18.94 3.60 23.71
N ALA A 637 19.67 2.92 22.83
CA ALA A 637 19.90 1.48 22.87
C ALA A 637 21.31 1.14 23.35
N TYR A 638 21.44 0.00 24.04
CA TYR A 638 22.69 -0.49 24.59
C TYR A 638 22.82 -2.01 24.39
N ALA A 639 24.06 -2.51 24.33
CA ALA A 639 24.37 -3.93 24.27
C ALA A 639 24.81 -4.43 25.66
N LEU A 640 24.24 -5.55 26.15
CA LEU A 640 24.73 -6.23 27.35
C LEU A 640 25.72 -7.31 26.90
N LEU A 641 27.01 -7.05 27.13
CA LEU A 641 28.12 -7.84 26.62
C LEU A 641 28.44 -9.07 27.49
N ALA A 642 28.25 -8.96 28.80
CA ALA A 642 28.47 -10.06 29.74
C ALA A 642 27.74 -9.82 31.07
N ALA A 643 27.44 -10.91 31.79
CA ALA A 643 27.15 -10.89 33.22
C ALA A 643 28.13 -11.80 33.96
N ARG A 644 28.60 -11.39 35.14
CA ARG A 644 29.53 -12.18 35.97
C ARG A 644 29.14 -12.14 37.43
N GLU A 645 29.23 -13.29 38.09
CA GLU A 645 29.12 -13.43 39.53
C GLU A 645 30.53 -13.67 40.10
N GLU A 646 30.99 -12.77 40.97
CA GLU A 646 32.38 -12.75 41.42
C GLU A 646 32.51 -12.55 42.93
N VAL A 647 33.44 -13.27 43.55
CA VAL A 647 33.81 -13.03 44.96
C VAL A 647 34.75 -11.83 45.05
N GLY A 648 34.45 -10.86 45.91
CA GLY A 648 35.26 -9.68 46.15
C GLY A 648 36.38 -9.85 47.17
N GLU A 649 37.19 -8.80 47.31
CA GLU A 649 38.29 -8.72 48.29
C GLU A 649 37.83 -8.84 49.76
N ASP A 650 36.56 -8.54 50.04
CA ASP A 650 35.92 -8.70 51.35
C ASP A 650 35.23 -10.05 51.55
N GLY A 651 35.35 -10.95 50.56
CA GLY A 651 34.73 -12.28 50.56
C GLY A 651 33.23 -12.30 50.20
N LYS A 652 32.60 -11.16 49.87
CA LYS A 652 31.21 -11.14 49.42
C LYS A 652 31.10 -11.46 47.93
N VAL A 653 30.01 -12.11 47.54
CA VAL A 653 29.65 -12.30 46.13
C VAL A 653 29.01 -11.01 45.61
N ILE A 654 29.44 -10.54 44.45
CA ILE A 654 28.83 -9.43 43.71
C ILE A 654 28.45 -9.88 42.29
N ARG A 655 27.34 -9.33 41.80
CA ARG A 655 26.78 -9.59 40.47
C ARG A 655 26.90 -8.34 39.62
N LEU A 656 27.73 -8.41 38.58
CA LEU A 656 28.08 -7.30 37.71
C LEU A 656 27.69 -7.60 36.26
N VAL A 657 27.19 -6.58 35.55
CA VAL A 657 26.93 -6.64 34.10
C VAL A 657 27.84 -5.66 33.38
N LYS A 658 28.39 -6.09 32.23
CA LYS A 658 29.19 -5.28 31.32
C LYS A 658 28.29 -4.83 30.18
N ILE A 659 28.15 -3.53 29.99
CA ILE A 659 27.24 -2.89 29.03
C ILE A 659 28.05 -2.00 28.10
N ARG A 660 27.61 -1.85 26.85
CA ARG A 660 28.19 -0.92 25.86
C ARG A 660 27.14 0.02 25.28
N ASN A 661 27.48 1.30 25.22
CA ASN A 661 26.84 2.29 24.38
C ASN A 661 27.40 2.20 22.93
N PRO A 662 26.56 2.06 21.88
CA PRO A 662 27.02 2.04 20.49
C PRO A 662 27.68 3.34 20.00
N TRP A 663 27.59 4.46 20.74
CA TRP A 663 28.38 5.67 20.44
C TRP A 663 29.88 5.39 20.43
N GLY A 664 30.35 4.53 21.34
CA GLY A 664 31.77 4.22 21.49
C GLY A 664 32.61 5.31 22.17
N GLU A 665 31.98 6.41 22.59
CA GLU A 665 32.54 7.52 23.37
C GLU A 665 31.42 8.26 24.12
N ARG A 666 31.78 9.12 25.07
CA ARG A 666 30.88 10.09 25.70
C ARG A 666 30.59 11.27 24.77
N GLY A 667 29.34 11.73 24.78
CA GLY A 667 28.94 12.99 24.16
C GLY A 667 29.60 14.21 24.81
N GLY A 668 29.58 15.35 24.09
CA GLY A 668 30.23 16.59 24.55
C GLY A 668 29.65 17.23 25.82
N ASP A 669 28.53 16.73 26.33
CA ASP A 669 27.93 17.06 27.63
C ASP A 669 28.33 16.08 28.76
N GLY A 670 29.12 15.05 28.43
CA GLY A 670 29.54 13.98 29.35
C GLY A 670 28.57 12.80 29.43
N MET A 671 27.46 12.81 28.66
CA MET A 671 26.51 11.69 28.61
C MET A 671 27.05 10.53 27.78
N GLY A 672 26.49 9.33 27.97
CA GLY A 672 26.74 8.14 27.17
C GLY A 672 27.28 6.96 27.97
N GLU A 673 27.89 7.22 29.12
CA GLU A 673 28.39 6.19 30.03
C GLU A 673 27.80 6.33 31.43
N TRP A 674 27.73 5.21 32.15
CA TRP A 674 27.31 5.19 33.54
C TRP A 674 28.28 5.98 34.41
N THR A 675 27.78 6.74 35.38
CA THR A 675 28.58 7.51 36.36
C THR A 675 28.33 7.12 37.82
N GLY A 676 27.55 6.06 38.05
CA GLY A 676 27.30 5.50 39.38
C GLY A 676 28.38 4.51 39.84
N PRO A 677 28.10 3.66 40.85
CA PRO A 677 29.05 2.64 41.31
C PRO A 677 29.47 1.71 40.16
N TRP A 678 30.76 1.36 40.09
CA TRP A 678 31.39 0.61 38.98
C TRP A 678 31.56 1.35 37.65
N SER A 679 31.19 2.64 37.57
CA SER A 679 31.59 3.49 36.45
C SER A 679 33.11 3.67 36.34
N ASP A 680 33.53 4.22 35.22
CA ASP A 680 34.87 4.73 35.03
C ASP A 680 35.26 5.78 36.10
N GLY A 681 36.43 5.59 36.70
CA GLY A 681 36.91 6.39 37.84
C GLY A 681 36.15 6.20 39.16
N SER A 682 35.18 5.29 39.26
CA SER A 682 34.47 5.01 40.51
C SER A 682 35.37 4.36 41.57
N LYS A 683 35.01 4.56 42.84
CA LYS A 683 35.79 4.10 44.02
C LYS A 683 35.77 2.58 44.20
N GLU A 684 34.84 1.89 43.56
CA GLU A 684 34.67 0.44 43.58
C GLU A 684 35.84 -0.29 42.89
N TRP A 685 36.50 0.37 41.94
CA TRP A 685 37.66 -0.15 41.20
C TRP A 685 38.95 -0.13 42.04
N THR A 686 39.12 -1.14 42.88
CA THR A 686 40.41 -1.42 43.55
C THR A 686 41.39 -2.11 42.60
N PRO A 687 42.71 -2.11 42.89
CA PRO A 687 43.70 -2.85 42.08
C PRO A 687 43.41 -4.36 41.97
N TYR A 688 42.71 -4.93 42.95
CA TYR A 688 42.19 -6.30 42.88
C TYR A 688 41.19 -6.45 41.73
N TRP A 689 40.18 -5.57 41.66
CA TRP A 689 39.12 -5.63 40.65
C TRP A 689 39.60 -5.31 39.24
N LEU A 690 40.48 -4.31 39.08
CA LEU A 690 41.10 -3.99 37.78
C LEU A 690 41.85 -5.20 37.21
N THR A 691 42.62 -5.92 38.05
CA THR A 691 43.32 -7.14 37.65
C THR A 691 42.35 -8.30 37.39
N LYS A 692 41.31 -8.43 38.22
CA LYS A 692 40.40 -9.58 38.19
C LYS A 692 39.42 -9.57 37.02
N LEU A 693 38.92 -8.40 36.63
CA LEU A 693 38.02 -8.23 35.50
C LEU A 693 38.73 -7.83 34.20
N ASP A 694 40.07 -7.68 34.23
CA ASP A 694 40.91 -7.13 33.17
C ASP A 694 40.35 -5.81 32.62
N TYR A 695 40.14 -4.87 33.54
CA TYR A 695 39.47 -3.60 33.27
C TYR A 695 40.44 -2.44 33.15
N ARG A 696 40.14 -1.51 32.25
CA ARG A 696 40.89 -0.28 31.99
C ARG A 696 39.91 0.88 31.90
N PHE A 697 40.37 2.04 32.34
CA PHE A 697 39.62 3.29 32.22
C PHE A 697 39.88 3.89 30.84
N GLU A 698 38.93 3.75 29.93
CA GLU A 698 38.99 4.19 28.54
C GLU A 698 37.60 4.73 28.16
N ASP A 699 37.54 5.82 27.41
CA ASP A 699 36.27 6.40 26.92
C ASP A 699 35.89 5.65 25.64
N ASP A 700 35.42 4.41 25.80
CA ASP A 700 35.14 3.45 24.73
C ASP A 700 33.65 3.07 24.63
N GLY A 701 32.80 3.70 25.45
CA GLY A 701 31.37 3.42 25.60
C GLY A 701 31.06 2.22 26.49
N VAL A 702 32.04 1.56 27.10
CA VAL A 702 31.89 0.30 27.84
C VAL A 702 32.04 0.52 29.34
N PHE A 703 31.07 0.04 30.11
CA PHE A 703 31.08 0.20 31.56
C PHE A 703 30.54 -1.05 32.27
N TRP A 704 30.85 -1.15 33.56
CA TRP A 704 30.21 -2.11 34.46
C TRP A 704 29.21 -1.41 35.38
N MET A 705 28.19 -2.16 35.80
CA MET A 705 27.29 -1.78 36.89
C MET A 705 26.80 -3.03 37.63
N THR A 706 26.19 -2.85 38.80
CA THR A 706 25.59 -4.00 39.50
C THR A 706 24.32 -4.47 38.80
N TYR A 707 23.99 -5.76 38.93
CA TYR A 707 22.71 -6.29 38.46
C TYR A 707 21.50 -5.55 39.07
N SER A 708 21.64 -5.07 40.31
CA SER A 708 20.61 -4.23 40.94
C SER A 708 20.46 -2.90 40.22
N ASP A 709 21.54 -2.18 39.94
CA ASP A 709 21.47 -0.88 39.26
C ASP A 709 20.90 -1.01 37.85
N MET A 710 21.25 -2.07 37.13
CA MET A 710 20.70 -2.38 35.80
C MET A 710 19.16 -2.46 35.84
N LEU A 711 18.59 -3.21 36.80
CA LEU A 711 17.15 -3.38 36.96
C LEU A 711 16.40 -2.09 37.33
N HIS A 712 17.06 -1.10 37.92
CA HIS A 712 16.44 0.19 38.30
C HIS A 712 16.68 1.31 37.28
N THR A 713 17.64 1.13 36.37
CA THR A 713 18.09 2.20 35.45
C THR A 713 17.59 2.01 34.03
N PHE A 714 17.61 0.76 33.52
CA PHE A 714 17.14 0.43 32.18
C PHE A 714 15.64 0.13 32.19
N THR A 715 14.96 0.50 31.10
CA THR A 715 13.51 0.31 30.97
C THR A 715 13.19 -1.11 30.50
N ASN A 716 13.84 -1.55 29.42
CA ASN A 716 13.61 -2.87 28.83
C ASN A 716 14.91 -3.68 28.68
N LEU A 717 14.75 -5.00 28.77
CA LEU A 717 15.75 -5.99 28.38
C LEU A 717 15.22 -6.82 27.21
N TYR A 718 16.01 -6.90 26.15
CA TYR A 718 15.78 -7.72 24.97
C TYR A 718 16.51 -9.06 25.15
N ARG A 719 15.80 -10.10 25.57
CA ARG A 719 16.32 -11.47 25.75
C ARG A 719 16.09 -12.26 24.46
N THR A 720 17.12 -12.43 23.64
CA THR A 720 16.99 -13.24 22.41
C THR A 720 17.56 -14.63 22.62
N ARG A 721 16.74 -15.67 22.41
CA ARG A 721 17.22 -17.05 22.31
C ARG A 721 17.77 -17.32 20.92
N LEU A 722 18.94 -17.92 20.88
CA LEU A 722 19.58 -18.49 19.70
C LEU A 722 19.16 -19.94 19.49
N PHE A 723 19.14 -20.37 18.23
CA PHE A 723 18.88 -21.76 17.85
C PHE A 723 20.04 -22.30 17.02
N ASP A 724 20.26 -23.61 17.13
CA ASP A 724 21.30 -24.34 16.40
C ASP A 724 20.72 -25.60 15.76
N ASP A 725 21.59 -26.43 15.17
CA ASP A 725 21.18 -27.63 14.44
C ASP A 725 20.56 -28.73 15.32
N LYS A 726 20.48 -28.55 16.65
CA LYS A 726 19.73 -29.44 17.55
C LYS A 726 18.21 -29.15 17.54
N TRP A 727 17.80 -28.01 16.99
CA TRP A 727 16.41 -27.59 17.00
C TRP A 727 15.69 -27.93 15.68
N ALA A 728 14.59 -28.65 15.81
CA ALA A 728 13.57 -28.79 14.79
C ALA A 728 12.69 -27.53 14.78
N VAL A 729 12.36 -27.06 13.58
CA VAL A 729 11.41 -25.96 13.37
C VAL A 729 10.29 -26.44 12.48
N ALA A 730 9.08 -26.35 13.02
CA ALA A 730 7.85 -26.40 12.26
C ALA A 730 7.28 -24.98 12.16
N GLN A 731 6.75 -24.65 10.98
CA GLN A 731 6.09 -23.39 10.74
C GLN A 731 4.86 -23.62 9.87
N GLU A 732 3.73 -23.08 10.30
CA GLU A 732 2.51 -23.02 9.49
C GLU A 732 2.05 -21.57 9.38
N TRP A 733 1.68 -21.21 8.16
CA TRP A 733 1.30 -19.86 7.79
C TRP A 733 -0.15 -19.92 7.33
N THR A 734 -1.06 -19.37 8.14
CA THR A 734 -2.26 -18.72 7.61
C THR A 734 -1.84 -17.43 6.90
N ASN A 735 -2.79 -16.64 6.38
CA ASN A 735 -2.46 -15.30 5.87
C ASN A 735 -1.62 -14.55 6.95
N VAL A 736 -0.43 -14.01 6.61
CA VAL A 736 0.77 -13.77 7.48
C VAL A 736 1.04 -12.32 7.92
N ASN A 737 1.29 -12.00 9.22
CA ASN A 737 1.49 -10.59 9.63
C ASN A 737 2.77 -10.08 9.00
N LEU A 738 2.65 -9.19 8.03
CA LEU A 738 3.79 -8.84 7.21
C LEU A 738 4.64 -7.82 7.94
N ASP A 739 5.93 -8.11 7.96
CA ASP A 739 6.89 -7.28 8.65
C ASP A 739 7.12 -5.98 7.85
N THR A 740 6.37 -4.95 8.24
CA THR A 740 6.32 -3.63 7.59
C THR A 740 7.68 -2.97 7.44
N ARG A 741 8.67 -3.40 8.24
CA ARG A 741 10.05 -2.91 8.23
C ARG A 741 10.75 -3.12 6.88
N TYR A 742 10.28 -4.04 6.03
CA TYR A 742 10.89 -4.33 4.72
C TYR A 742 10.14 -3.76 3.51
N PHE A 743 9.00 -3.08 3.73
CA PHE A 743 8.22 -2.42 2.67
C PHE A 743 7.73 -1.03 3.12
N ASN A 744 8.64 -0.26 3.73
CA ASN A 744 8.38 1.07 4.29
C ASN A 744 7.69 2.01 3.27
N GLY A 745 6.53 2.52 3.66
CA GLY A 745 5.59 3.27 2.82
C GLY A 745 4.58 2.42 2.06
N LEU A 746 4.35 1.15 2.41
CA LEU A 746 3.22 0.34 1.92
C LEU A 746 2.47 -0.38 3.06
N GLU A 747 2.57 0.11 4.30
CA GLU A 747 1.95 -0.48 5.50
C GLU A 747 0.41 -0.32 5.50
N GLY A 748 -0.06 0.83 4.99
CA GLY A 748 -1.48 1.19 4.96
C GLY A 748 -2.03 1.70 6.29
N GLU A 749 -3.37 1.65 6.40
CA GLU A 749 -4.14 2.29 7.49
C GLU A 749 -4.30 1.43 8.75
N TYR A 750 -3.78 0.20 8.80
CA TYR A 750 -4.10 -0.76 9.86
C TYR A 750 -2.88 -1.18 10.66
N SER A 751 -3.08 -1.41 11.97
CA SER A 751 -2.08 -2.06 12.82
C SER A 751 -2.77 -3.10 13.71
N PHE A 752 -2.01 -4.13 14.08
CA PHE A 752 -2.52 -5.35 14.71
C PHE A 752 -1.80 -5.63 16.01
N LEU A 753 -2.53 -5.96 17.08
CA LEU A 753 -2.00 -6.51 18.31
C LEU A 753 -2.29 -8.01 18.35
N LEU A 754 -1.26 -8.80 18.66
CA LEU A 754 -1.34 -10.25 18.73
C LEU A 754 -1.41 -10.70 20.19
N HIS A 755 -2.30 -11.64 20.47
CA HIS A 755 -2.40 -12.39 21.72
C HIS A 755 -2.50 -13.87 21.37
N PHE A 756 -2.06 -14.77 22.24
CA PHE A 756 -2.45 -16.18 22.12
C PHE A 756 -2.57 -16.86 23.48
N ILE A 757 -3.31 -17.95 23.50
CA ILE A 757 -3.40 -18.89 24.61
C ILE A 757 -2.82 -20.23 24.14
N LEU A 758 -2.04 -20.88 25.00
CA LEU A 758 -1.58 -22.26 24.81
C LEU A 758 -2.29 -23.14 25.83
N GLN A 759 -2.95 -24.20 25.36
CA GLN A 759 -3.63 -25.19 26.19
C GLN A 759 -3.33 -26.61 25.71
N LYS A 760 -3.64 -27.61 26.54
CA LYS A 760 -3.64 -29.01 26.12
C LYS A 760 -4.92 -29.30 25.33
N GLN A 761 -4.86 -30.19 24.34
CA GLN A 761 -6.05 -30.56 23.58
C GLN A 761 -7.19 -31.05 24.47
N GLY A 762 -8.37 -30.45 24.31
CA GLY A 762 -9.57 -30.77 25.10
C GLY A 762 -9.52 -30.27 26.54
N ALA A 763 -8.74 -29.23 26.85
CA ALA A 763 -8.80 -28.53 28.13
C ALA A 763 -10.14 -27.81 28.33
N GLU A 764 -10.59 -27.70 29.58
CA GLU A 764 -11.81 -26.96 29.94
C GLU A 764 -11.63 -25.45 29.73
N PRO A 765 -12.69 -24.68 29.41
CA PRO A 765 -12.59 -23.24 29.19
C PRO A 765 -11.96 -22.48 30.37
N GLY A 766 -10.75 -21.96 30.15
CA GLY A 766 -9.94 -21.26 31.15
C GLY A 766 -8.79 -22.07 31.76
N ASP A 767 -8.71 -23.37 31.49
CA ASP A 767 -7.60 -24.25 31.92
C ASP A 767 -6.44 -24.20 30.91
N TYR A 768 -5.80 -23.04 30.81
CA TYR A 768 -4.67 -22.82 29.89
C TYR A 768 -3.31 -22.88 30.59
N LEU A 769 -2.30 -23.33 29.83
CA LEU A 769 -0.91 -23.45 30.29
C LEU A 769 -0.18 -22.10 30.22
N CYS A 770 -0.45 -21.32 29.18
CA CYS A 770 0.13 -19.99 29.00
C CYS A 770 -0.87 -19.05 28.34
N ARG A 771 -0.86 -17.76 28.72
CA ARG A 771 -1.60 -16.68 28.07
C ARG A 771 -0.64 -15.53 27.79
N VAL A 772 -0.35 -15.33 26.51
CA VAL A 772 0.62 -14.36 26.05
C VAL A 772 -0.08 -13.08 25.60
N ARG A 773 0.47 -11.95 26.02
CA ARG A 773 0.04 -10.59 25.67
C ARG A 773 1.25 -9.78 25.20
N PRO A 774 1.06 -8.76 24.36
CA PRO A 774 2.10 -7.78 24.10
C PRO A 774 2.47 -7.04 25.39
N GLN A 775 3.75 -6.74 25.58
CA GLN A 775 4.24 -6.05 26.77
C GLN A 775 3.77 -4.59 26.85
N ALA A 776 3.62 -3.92 25.70
CA ALA A 776 3.30 -2.49 25.65
C ALA A 776 1.91 -2.25 25.05
N GLU A 777 1.09 -1.46 25.76
CA GLU A 777 -0.09 -0.79 25.18
C GLU A 777 0.29 0.29 24.14
N ASN A 778 1.57 0.65 24.04
CA ASN A 778 2.07 1.57 23.03
C ASN A 778 2.16 0.89 21.65
N PHE A 779 1.20 1.26 20.79
CA PHE A 779 0.96 0.77 19.42
C PHE A 779 2.13 0.81 18.41
N PHE A 780 3.31 1.30 18.81
CA PHE A 780 4.51 1.38 17.98
C PHE A 780 5.52 0.23 18.21
N ARG A 781 5.36 -0.57 19.28
CA ARG A 781 6.36 -1.58 19.69
C ARG A 781 5.88 -3.03 19.67
N ALA A 782 4.57 -3.25 19.79
CA ALA A 782 3.99 -4.53 20.18
C ALA A 782 3.28 -5.31 19.06
N ASN A 783 3.39 -4.86 17.81
CA ASN A 783 2.48 -5.28 16.74
C ASN A 783 2.97 -6.47 15.89
N ARG A 784 4.25 -6.85 16.02
CA ARG A 784 4.90 -7.81 15.09
C ARG A 784 4.74 -9.26 15.52
N SER A 785 5.14 -9.58 16.74
CA SER A 785 5.30 -10.95 17.22
C SER A 785 5.21 -11.02 18.73
N ILE A 786 4.66 -12.12 19.23
CA ILE A 786 4.66 -12.49 20.65
C ILE A 786 5.09 -13.94 20.79
N ASN A 787 5.68 -14.31 21.92
CA ASN A 787 6.18 -15.66 22.18
C ASN A 787 6.03 -16.04 23.66
N CYS A 788 6.10 -17.34 23.92
CA CYS A 788 6.39 -17.89 25.23
C CYS A 788 7.34 -19.07 25.07
N GLU A 789 7.98 -19.43 26.17
CA GLU A 789 8.80 -20.62 26.32
C GLU A 789 8.23 -21.43 27.48
N ILE A 790 8.10 -22.74 27.29
CA ILE A 790 7.45 -23.63 28.25
C ILE A 790 7.90 -25.07 28.01
N ASP A 791 8.22 -25.78 29.09
CA ASP A 791 8.48 -27.21 29.05
C ASP A 791 7.14 -27.97 28.95
N LEU A 792 7.02 -28.86 27.97
CA LEU A 792 5.82 -29.64 27.70
C LEU A 792 6.14 -31.14 27.68
N GLU A 793 5.24 -31.94 28.22
CA GLU A 793 5.25 -33.39 28.06
C GLU A 793 4.83 -33.77 26.62
N PRO A 794 5.23 -34.93 26.07
CA PRO A 794 4.77 -35.36 24.76
C PRO A 794 3.23 -35.46 24.67
N GLY A 795 2.63 -34.74 23.73
CA GLY A 795 1.18 -34.64 23.60
C GLY A 795 0.72 -33.67 22.52
N ILE A 796 -0.60 -33.50 22.41
CA ILE A 796 -1.24 -32.56 21.48
C ILE A 796 -1.65 -31.30 22.25
N TYR A 797 -1.26 -30.15 21.71
CA TYR A 797 -1.48 -28.83 22.29
C TYR A 797 -2.13 -27.90 21.27
N GLU A 798 -2.95 -26.98 21.76
CA GLU A 798 -3.71 -26.03 20.96
C GLU A 798 -3.20 -24.62 21.24
N VAL A 799 -2.89 -23.89 20.17
CA VAL A 799 -2.53 -22.47 20.21
C VAL A 799 -3.71 -21.68 19.66
N LEU A 800 -4.37 -20.91 20.52
CA LEU A 800 -5.56 -20.13 20.21
C LEU A 800 -5.17 -18.65 20.07
N PRO A 801 -4.97 -18.11 18.85
CA PRO A 801 -4.64 -16.71 18.64
C PRO A 801 -5.87 -15.80 18.79
N LYS A 802 -5.66 -14.61 19.36
CA LYS A 802 -6.61 -13.48 19.32
C LYS A 802 -5.89 -12.28 18.72
N ILE A 803 -6.50 -11.67 17.71
CA ILE A 803 -5.99 -10.45 17.08
C ILE A 803 -6.91 -9.28 17.41
N THR A 804 -6.32 -8.14 17.76
CA THR A 804 -7.03 -6.85 17.82
C THR A 804 -6.51 -5.98 16.67
N ALA A 805 -7.39 -5.37 15.89
CA ALA A 805 -7.03 -4.49 14.78
C ALA A 805 -7.53 -3.06 15.04
N GLU A 806 -6.67 -2.06 14.81
CA GLU A 806 -7.05 -0.64 14.83
C GLU A 806 -6.76 -0.01 13.47
N ARG A 807 -7.57 0.99 13.08
CA ARG A 807 -7.45 1.72 11.82
C ARG A 807 -7.11 3.18 12.05
N ASP A 808 -5.92 3.58 11.63
CA ASP A 808 -5.45 4.97 11.60
C ASP A 808 -5.73 5.59 10.22
N THR A 809 -6.78 6.40 10.16
CA THR A 809 -7.19 7.13 8.94
C THR A 809 -6.33 8.36 8.61
N SER A 810 -5.33 8.69 9.44
CA SER A 810 -4.32 9.71 9.11
C SER A 810 -3.20 9.16 8.23
N LYS A 811 -3.04 7.83 8.18
CA LYS A 811 -2.10 7.18 7.26
C LYS A 811 -2.69 7.10 5.85
N PRO A 812 -1.88 7.30 4.80
CA PRO A 812 -2.31 7.06 3.43
C PRO A 812 -2.53 5.56 3.15
N ALA A 813 -3.64 5.24 2.49
CA ALA A 813 -3.88 3.89 1.97
C ALA A 813 -2.84 3.49 0.89
N VAL A 814 -2.49 2.20 0.85
CA VAL A 814 -1.42 1.62 0.00
C VAL A 814 -1.63 1.99 -1.48
N GLU A 815 -2.87 1.94 -1.96
CA GLU A 815 -3.22 2.24 -3.36
C GLU A 815 -2.84 3.67 -3.76
N ASN A 816 -2.88 4.61 -2.81
CA ASN A 816 -2.56 6.01 -3.05
C ASN A 816 -1.04 6.23 -3.14
N ILE A 817 -0.25 5.56 -2.28
CA ILE A 817 1.21 5.59 -2.39
C ILE A 817 1.68 4.95 -3.69
N VAL A 818 1.12 3.79 -4.07
CA VAL A 818 1.44 3.14 -5.36
C VAL A 818 1.17 4.08 -6.54
N LYS A 819 -0.03 4.69 -6.61
CA LYS A 819 -0.39 5.66 -7.67
C LYS A 819 0.55 6.87 -7.73
N PHE A 820 0.94 7.40 -6.57
CA PHE A 820 1.83 8.56 -6.47
C PHE A 820 3.27 8.21 -6.88
N SER A 821 3.79 7.11 -6.34
CA SER A 821 5.17 6.66 -6.54
C SER A 821 5.41 6.14 -7.95
N ALA A 822 4.42 5.50 -8.59
CA ALA A 822 4.52 5.05 -9.98
C ALA A 822 4.82 6.20 -10.97
N GLN A 823 4.38 7.42 -10.65
CA GLN A 823 4.61 8.62 -11.48
C GLN A 823 5.88 9.38 -11.13
N ARG A 824 6.45 9.19 -9.92
CA ARG A 824 7.50 10.05 -9.37
C ARG A 824 8.79 9.33 -8.96
N ARG A 825 8.70 8.08 -8.54
CA ARG A 825 9.81 7.21 -8.07
C ARG A 825 9.56 5.75 -8.49
N PRO A 826 9.47 5.47 -9.82
CA PRO A 826 9.11 4.14 -10.31
C PRO A 826 10.16 3.06 -9.99
N GLU A 827 11.43 3.43 -9.84
CA GLU A 827 12.52 2.53 -9.46
C GLU A 827 12.40 2.12 -7.99
N LYS A 828 12.28 3.08 -7.07
CA LYS A 828 11.95 2.80 -5.66
C LYS A 828 10.68 1.98 -5.50
N LEU A 829 9.62 2.27 -6.26
CA LEU A 829 8.38 1.49 -6.21
C LEU A 829 8.61 0.05 -6.66
N ARG A 830 9.50 -0.22 -7.63
CA ARG A 830 9.88 -1.57 -8.02
C ARG A 830 10.61 -2.32 -6.90
N GLN A 831 11.57 -1.67 -6.25
CA GLN A 831 12.32 -2.24 -5.13
C GLN A 831 11.38 -2.58 -3.95
N VAL A 832 10.64 -1.60 -3.44
CA VAL A 832 9.79 -1.73 -2.25
C VAL A 832 8.54 -2.58 -2.54
N GLY A 833 7.95 -2.43 -3.73
CA GLY A 833 6.79 -3.23 -4.17
C GLY A 833 7.14 -4.71 -4.40
N LEU A 834 8.35 -5.04 -4.86
CA LEU A 834 8.78 -6.44 -4.92
C LEU A 834 8.93 -7.05 -3.51
N SER A 835 9.47 -6.28 -2.55
CA SER A 835 9.50 -6.66 -1.13
C SER A 835 8.10 -6.96 -0.58
N PHE A 836 7.13 -6.10 -0.91
CA PHE A 836 5.72 -6.24 -0.53
C PHE A 836 5.07 -7.50 -1.15
N ASP A 837 5.30 -7.75 -2.44
CA ASP A 837 4.75 -8.90 -3.17
C ASP A 837 5.33 -10.23 -2.67
N LEU A 838 6.64 -10.29 -2.43
CA LEU A 838 7.30 -11.47 -1.87
C LEU A 838 6.84 -11.77 -0.44
N ALA A 839 6.55 -10.74 0.36
CA ALA A 839 6.01 -10.89 1.70
C ALA A 839 4.58 -11.47 1.65
N HIS A 840 3.70 -10.91 0.81
CA HIS A 840 2.34 -11.42 0.61
C HIS A 840 2.28 -12.81 -0.04
N ALA A 841 3.19 -13.12 -0.98
CA ALA A 841 3.17 -14.40 -1.70
C ALA A 841 3.31 -15.63 -0.77
N LYS A 842 3.94 -15.46 0.41
CA LYS A 842 4.07 -16.52 1.43
C LYS A 842 2.73 -16.96 2.04
N ALA A 843 1.68 -16.14 1.94
CA ALA A 843 0.35 -16.44 2.47
C ALA A 843 -0.48 -17.40 1.60
N PHE A 844 -0.21 -17.49 0.31
CA PHE A 844 -1.10 -18.16 -0.64
C PHE A 844 -0.72 -19.64 -0.87
N LYS A 845 -1.35 -20.55 -0.13
CA LYS A 845 -1.49 -21.94 -0.57
C LYS A 845 -2.42 -21.94 -1.80
N VAL A 846 -1.96 -22.47 -2.94
CA VAL A 846 -2.76 -22.51 -4.17
C VAL A 846 -3.86 -23.57 -4.01
N GLU A 847 -5.08 -23.13 -3.73
CA GLU A 847 -6.27 -23.96 -3.92
C GLU A 847 -6.38 -24.37 -5.39
N LYS A 848 -6.06 -25.63 -5.67
CA LYS A 848 -6.52 -26.26 -6.91
C LYS A 848 -8.01 -26.50 -6.74
N LYS A 849 -8.83 -25.77 -7.49
CA LYS A 849 -10.21 -26.18 -7.75
C LYS A 849 -10.21 -27.63 -8.22
N GLU A 850 -10.93 -28.48 -7.50
CA GLU A 850 -11.27 -29.80 -8.03
C GLU A 850 -12.30 -29.61 -9.15
N GLY A 851 -12.08 -30.27 -10.29
CA GLY A 851 -12.95 -30.16 -11.46
C GLY A 851 -12.47 -29.22 -12.56
N ASP A 852 -11.27 -29.47 -13.10
CA ASP A 852 -10.95 -29.19 -14.51
C ASP A 852 -10.11 -30.36 -15.03
N GLY A 853 -10.80 -31.44 -15.43
CA GLY A 853 -10.20 -32.60 -16.05
C GLY A 853 -9.87 -32.32 -17.51
N TRP A 854 -8.65 -31.86 -17.79
CA TRP A 854 -8.08 -31.94 -19.12
C TRP A 854 -7.35 -33.27 -19.23
N GLU A 855 -8.00 -34.25 -19.85
CA GLU A 855 -7.35 -35.45 -20.35
C GLU A 855 -6.30 -35.02 -21.39
N THR A 856 -5.03 -35.15 -21.03
CA THR A 856 -3.92 -35.12 -21.97
C THR A 856 -3.66 -36.56 -22.36
N GLU A 857 -4.05 -36.93 -23.59
CA GLU A 857 -3.59 -38.19 -24.18
C GLU A 857 -2.06 -38.17 -24.31
N PRO A 858 -1.39 -39.33 -24.16
CA PRO A 858 0.05 -39.40 -24.28
C PRO A 858 0.47 -39.41 -25.76
N GLU A 859 1.36 -38.50 -26.15
CA GLU A 859 2.16 -38.67 -27.38
C GLU A 859 3.57 -39.16 -27.00
N ASP A 860 4.06 -40.12 -27.77
CA ASP A 860 5.14 -41.03 -27.38
C ASP A 860 6.55 -40.42 -27.36
N GLU A 861 7.43 -41.08 -26.61
CA GLU A 861 8.88 -40.84 -26.64
C GLU A 861 9.49 -41.38 -27.94
N GLU A 862 10.07 -40.51 -28.78
CA GLU A 862 11.14 -40.93 -29.70
C GLU A 862 12.42 -40.13 -29.47
N GLU A 863 13.52 -40.86 -29.23
CA GLU A 863 14.87 -40.31 -29.18
C GLU A 863 15.28 -39.78 -30.56
N GLU A 864 16.02 -38.67 -30.65
CA GLU A 864 16.99 -38.56 -31.74
C GLU A 864 18.33 -37.96 -31.34
N LYS A 865 19.40 -38.69 -31.72
CA LYS A 865 20.79 -38.27 -31.62
C LYS A 865 21.18 -37.53 -32.89
N ALA A 866 22.06 -36.54 -32.75
CA ALA A 866 22.56 -35.75 -33.87
C ALA A 866 23.28 -36.60 -34.95
N SER A 867 22.97 -36.32 -36.22
CA SER A 867 23.99 -36.26 -37.28
C SER A 867 23.56 -35.27 -38.38
N ALA A 868 24.53 -34.69 -39.07
CA ALA A 868 24.29 -33.66 -40.08
C ALA A 868 24.16 -34.25 -41.50
N THR A 869 23.36 -33.63 -42.39
CA THR A 869 23.87 -32.99 -43.63
C THR A 869 22.75 -32.36 -44.48
N ASP A 870 22.99 -31.09 -44.85
CA ASP A 870 22.85 -30.44 -46.17
C ASP A 870 21.62 -30.56 -47.11
N THR A 871 21.50 -29.51 -47.94
CA THR A 871 20.73 -29.35 -49.21
C THR A 871 19.20 -29.17 -49.18
N ASP A 872 18.81 -27.89 -49.29
CA ASP A 872 18.13 -27.26 -50.45
C ASP A 872 16.69 -27.62 -50.92
N GLU A 873 15.99 -26.50 -51.16
CA GLU A 873 15.06 -26.19 -52.27
C GLU A 873 13.53 -26.49 -52.23
N GLU A 874 12.81 -25.41 -52.56
CA GLU A 874 11.52 -25.26 -53.26
C GLU A 874 10.16 -25.69 -52.64
N THR A 875 9.44 -24.64 -52.23
CA THR A 875 7.98 -24.36 -52.33
C THR A 875 7.37 -24.55 -53.75
N PRO A 876 6.05 -24.35 -54.02
CA PRO A 876 4.86 -24.13 -53.16
C PRO A 876 3.59 -24.94 -53.61
N GLU A 877 2.40 -24.51 -53.15
CA GLU A 877 1.03 -24.75 -53.71
C GLU A 877 0.38 -26.12 -53.41
N GLY A 878 -0.94 -26.24 -53.16
CA GLY A 878 -1.99 -25.22 -52.98
C GLY A 878 -3.42 -25.80 -52.99
N SER A 879 -4.35 -25.07 -52.35
CA SER A 879 -5.84 -25.02 -52.53
C SER A 879 -6.77 -26.28 -52.41
N GLY A 880 -8.04 -25.99 -52.03
CA GLY A 880 -9.20 -26.90 -52.03
C GLY A 880 -9.66 -27.33 -50.62
N GLU A 881 -10.61 -26.71 -49.92
CA GLU A 881 -12.06 -26.47 -50.19
C GLU A 881 -12.93 -27.73 -50.36
N GLY A 882 -14.10 -27.75 -49.66
CA GLY A 882 -15.11 -28.82 -49.66
C GLY A 882 -15.30 -29.43 -48.26
N GLN A 883 -16.13 -28.90 -47.34
CA GLN A 883 -17.60 -28.83 -47.29
C GLN A 883 -18.36 -30.18 -47.22
N ASP A 884 -19.43 -30.14 -46.43
CA ASP A 884 -20.53 -31.11 -46.29
C ASP A 884 -20.21 -32.48 -45.66
N ALA A 885 -21.13 -33.14 -44.94
CA ALA A 885 -22.33 -32.76 -44.18
C ALA A 885 -22.85 -34.02 -43.45
N ALA A 886 -23.55 -33.87 -42.32
CA ALA A 886 -24.69 -34.72 -41.86
C ALA A 886 -24.85 -34.74 -40.32
N GLY A 887 -25.99 -34.24 -39.82
CA GLY A 887 -26.69 -34.91 -38.71
C GLY A 887 -27.49 -36.12 -39.24
N PRO A 888 -28.33 -36.83 -38.45
CA PRO A 888 -29.10 -36.33 -37.29
C PRO A 888 -28.84 -37.21 -36.03
N GLY A 889 -29.57 -37.18 -34.91
CA GLY A 889 -30.79 -36.46 -34.51
C GLY A 889 -31.31 -36.99 -33.17
N GLU A 890 -32.59 -36.74 -32.90
CA GLU A 890 -33.40 -37.30 -31.80
C GLU A 890 -33.04 -36.86 -30.36
N GLY A 891 -33.78 -35.86 -29.90
CA GLY A 891 -34.09 -35.68 -28.48
C GLY A 891 -35.58 -35.94 -28.23
N GLN A 892 -35.90 -36.46 -27.04
CA GLN A 892 -37.22 -36.58 -26.38
C GLN A 892 -36.93 -37.07 -24.93
N GLN A 893 -37.65 -36.74 -23.86
CA GLN A 893 -38.94 -36.04 -23.72
C GLN A 893 -39.14 -35.54 -22.24
N SER A 894 -40.02 -34.54 -22.04
CA SER A 894 -40.84 -34.21 -20.83
C SER A 894 -40.22 -34.28 -19.40
N ALA A 895 -40.23 -33.24 -18.53
CA ALA A 895 -41.16 -32.15 -18.18
C ALA A 895 -42.24 -32.47 -17.11
N GLN A 896 -42.67 -31.42 -16.37
CA GLN A 896 -43.62 -31.34 -15.23
C GLN A 896 -43.01 -31.69 -13.85
N GLY A 897 -43.30 -30.99 -12.74
CA GLY A 897 -44.07 -29.74 -12.54
C GLY A 897 -44.36 -29.44 -11.05
N GLU A 898 -44.68 -28.16 -10.77
CA GLU A 898 -45.50 -27.61 -9.65
C GLU A 898 -44.75 -27.38 -8.30
N GLU A 899 -44.62 -26.13 -7.79
CA GLU A 899 -45.55 -25.37 -6.88
C GLU A 899 -45.54 -25.92 -5.43
N GLU A 900 -45.57 -25.15 -4.32
CA GLU A 900 -45.50 -23.69 -4.04
C GLU A 900 -45.14 -23.48 -2.53
N ASP A 901 -45.18 -22.21 -2.08
CA ASP A 901 -45.31 -21.71 -0.69
C ASP A 901 -44.10 -21.49 0.26
N ASP A 902 -44.11 -20.27 0.82
CA ASP A 902 -43.24 -19.68 1.85
C ASP A 902 -43.67 -20.08 3.28
N ASP A 903 -42.77 -19.93 4.27
CA ASP A 903 -42.96 -19.07 5.46
C ASP A 903 -41.84 -19.27 6.52
N ASP A 904 -41.86 -18.40 7.54
CA ASP A 904 -41.06 -18.35 8.77
C ASP A 904 -39.71 -17.59 8.74
N GLU A 905 -39.91 -16.30 9.03
CA GLU A 905 -39.05 -15.18 9.40
C GLU A 905 -37.97 -15.42 10.49
N ASP A 906 -36.99 -14.52 10.48
CA ASP A 906 -36.27 -13.91 11.60
C ASP A 906 -35.64 -14.77 12.72
N ASP A 907 -34.30 -14.86 12.69
CA ASP A 907 -33.46 -14.17 13.69
C ASP A 907 -32.00 -14.11 13.17
N ASP A 908 -31.40 -12.90 13.16
CA ASP A 908 -30.00 -12.72 13.61
C ASP A 908 -29.60 -11.24 13.65
N GLU A 909 -29.16 -10.85 14.86
CA GLU A 909 -28.97 -9.50 15.38
C GLU A 909 -27.89 -8.64 14.69
N ASP A 910 -27.94 -7.34 15.00
CA ASP A 910 -26.91 -6.32 14.74
C ASP A 910 -25.46 -6.82 14.60
N HIS A 911 -24.99 -7.00 13.36
CA HIS A 911 -23.58 -7.16 13.04
C HIS A 911 -23.09 -5.98 12.18
N PRO A 912 -22.21 -5.10 12.69
CA PRO A 912 -21.61 -4.05 11.87
C PRO A 912 -20.77 -4.71 10.77
N SER A 913 -21.01 -4.31 9.51
CA SER A 913 -20.38 -4.85 8.30
C SER A 913 -18.90 -5.18 8.53
N PRO A 914 -18.45 -6.41 8.24
CA PRO A 914 -17.18 -6.93 8.73
C PRO A 914 -16.00 -6.05 8.34
N TRP A 915 -15.14 -5.80 9.32
CA TRP A 915 -13.99 -4.93 9.20
C TRP A 915 -12.92 -5.65 8.37
N ASN A 916 -12.74 -5.27 7.10
CA ASN A 916 -11.78 -5.91 6.18
C ASN A 916 -10.30 -5.57 6.48
N ALA A 917 -9.97 -5.42 7.76
CA ALA A 917 -8.62 -5.43 8.24
C ALA A 917 -8.10 -6.86 8.07
N VAL A 918 -7.51 -7.17 6.90
CA VAL A 918 -6.76 -8.41 6.70
C VAL A 918 -5.58 -8.35 7.67
N ALA A 919 -5.88 -8.85 8.86
CA ALA A 919 -5.00 -9.29 9.89
C ALA A 919 -4.58 -10.71 9.56
N VAL A 920 -3.52 -11.08 10.23
CA VAL A 920 -2.56 -11.87 9.54
C VAL A 920 -1.59 -12.39 10.60
N ILE A 921 -1.16 -13.65 10.53
CA ILE A 921 -0.39 -14.37 11.55
C ILE A 921 0.43 -15.49 10.90
N GLY A 922 1.59 -15.82 11.48
CA GLY A 922 2.23 -17.13 11.31
C GLY A 922 2.50 -17.75 12.67
N LEU A 923 2.44 -19.09 12.75
CA LEU A 923 2.88 -19.83 13.94
C LEU A 923 4.19 -20.55 13.63
N ARG A 924 5.21 -20.32 14.46
CA ARG A 924 6.47 -21.05 14.42
C ARG A 924 6.70 -21.69 15.79
N VAL A 925 6.98 -22.99 15.80
CA VAL A 925 7.35 -23.73 17.00
C VAL A 925 8.75 -24.25 16.80
N TYR A 926 9.59 -24.02 17.80
CA TYR A 926 10.93 -24.57 17.92
C TYR A 926 10.88 -25.67 18.97
N SER A 927 11.37 -26.87 18.65
CA SER A 927 11.49 -27.97 19.60
C SER A 927 12.83 -28.68 19.45
N GLN A 928 13.31 -29.28 20.54
CA GLN A 928 14.39 -30.27 20.48
C GLN A 928 13.87 -31.67 20.11
N ASP A 929 12.56 -31.86 20.13
CA ASP A 929 11.88 -33.05 19.62
C ASP A 929 11.83 -33.01 18.08
N PRO A 930 12.48 -33.97 17.36
CA PRO A 930 12.44 -34.02 15.90
C PRO A 930 11.08 -34.41 15.33
N ASP A 931 10.20 -35.04 16.12
CA ASP A 931 8.87 -35.49 15.70
C ASP A 931 7.81 -34.37 15.82
N LEU A 932 8.23 -33.14 16.13
CA LEU A 932 7.39 -31.94 16.11
C LEU A 932 6.59 -31.83 14.81
N ALA A 933 5.29 -31.54 14.92
CA ALA A 933 4.41 -31.25 13.79
C ALA A 933 3.43 -30.13 14.16
N ILE A 934 3.08 -29.27 13.19
CA ILE A 934 2.02 -28.27 13.33
C ILE A 934 0.96 -28.54 12.26
N LYS A 935 -0.31 -28.55 12.67
CA LYS A 935 -1.44 -28.60 11.76
C LYS A 935 -2.38 -27.44 12.06
N LEU A 936 -2.75 -26.70 11.02
CA LEU A 936 -3.87 -25.76 11.11
C LEU A 936 -5.19 -26.53 11.21
N ALA A 937 -5.99 -26.22 12.22
CA ALA A 937 -7.35 -26.72 12.38
C ALA A 937 -8.33 -25.55 12.26
N GLU A 938 -9.48 -25.79 11.64
CA GLU A 938 -10.64 -24.91 11.73
C GLU A 938 -11.34 -25.15 13.09
N PRO A 939 -11.95 -24.12 13.70
CA PRO A 939 -12.67 -24.28 14.96
C PRO A 939 -13.82 -25.27 14.80
N SER A 940 -14.08 -26.06 15.84
CA SER A 940 -15.07 -27.15 15.80
C SER A 940 -16.51 -26.68 15.97
N SER A 941 -16.72 -25.44 16.43
CA SER A 941 -18.03 -24.79 16.54
C SER A 941 -17.94 -23.25 16.53
N ASP A 942 -19.05 -22.58 16.23
CA ASP A 942 -19.17 -21.13 16.31
C ASP A 942 -19.06 -20.61 17.76
N GLU A 943 -19.44 -21.41 18.76
CA GLU A 943 -19.22 -21.09 20.19
C GLU A 943 -17.73 -21.10 20.56
N GLU A 944 -16.96 -22.06 20.03
CA GLU A 944 -15.51 -22.11 20.21
C GLU A 944 -14.84 -20.87 19.58
N ALA A 945 -15.25 -20.51 18.36
CA ALA A 945 -14.83 -19.28 17.70
C ALA A 945 -15.23 -17.99 18.47
N ALA A 946 -16.43 -17.95 19.04
CA ALA A 946 -16.93 -16.80 19.82
C ALA A 946 -16.28 -16.69 21.22
N SER A 947 -15.85 -17.80 21.81
CA SER A 947 -15.21 -17.84 23.13
C SER A 947 -13.89 -17.05 23.16
N VAL A 948 -13.14 -17.08 22.07
CA VAL A 948 -11.89 -16.31 21.86
C VAL A 948 -12.16 -14.79 21.85
N VAL A 949 -13.35 -14.37 21.42
CA VAL A 949 -13.75 -12.95 21.36
C VAL A 949 -14.17 -12.43 22.74
N ARG A 950 -14.96 -13.20 23.50
CA ARG A 950 -15.68 -12.76 24.72
C ARG A 950 -14.86 -12.73 26.04
N GLY A 951 -13.54 -12.87 25.98
CA GLY A 951 -12.67 -12.64 27.15
C GLY A 951 -12.40 -11.15 27.42
N THR A 952 -13.25 -10.51 28.23
CA THR A 952 -13.05 -9.17 28.84
C THR A 952 -11.93 -9.17 29.87
#